data_AF-A0A5M6IU91-F1
#
_entry.id   AF-A0A5M6IU91-F1
#
_cell.length_a   1.000
_cell.length_b   1.000
_cell.length_c   1.000
_cell.angle_alpha   90.00
_cell.angle_beta   90.00
_cell.angle_gamma   90.00
#
_symmetry.space_group_name_H-M   'P 1'
#
loop_
_entity.id
_entity.type
_entity.pdbx_description
1 polymer ?
#
loop_
_entity_poly.entity_id
_entity_poly.type
_entity_poly.pdbx_seq_one_letter_code
_entity_poly.pdbx_strand_id
1 'polypeptide(L)'
;MSGTDGPEPDFKDLIDYIQEQRGIDFHGYKRTSLRRRIIRRMEQINVEDFATYHALLEANPEEFAELLNTVLINVTAFFRDPETWAVLQREVVPRIVEWHRTSGTGIRVWSAGCASGQEPYSLAMLFAEALGGPEAFCRAAKIYATDLDEPSLQLARQATYTEAEMDSVPPDLRQRYFEASNGRSTLIRDLRRCVIFGRHNIVHDAPIGHVNLIVCRNLLIYLEASTQEEVLARLHYALVDGGYLCLGKAETQLARSRLFEPLDLRHRIFRKTGSPERHRSIGGSISLLRGAGIERVAVPPARLQSAIVDGSAIAYLAVDMEGQLAFANPAARRLLELGEADIGRPFQDLSISYRPTELRSRIEEAQQKGRMVRLENLEFHRAGADPLRLTIEVTPLFGQDGQQFVTLLGFTDTTHAFMLAQELQGVQEGLETHIEELQSANEELETTNEELQSTREELETTNEELQSTNEELETTNEELRSTNEELEVANAELRRQSEEAADFRRYTDAILRSMGAGIVVLDRDLRVRSWNRWSENTWGLRAEEVIGHDFLPLDIGLPVQRLHQDLHRVLLSEEPQTLRELRATDRRGRPIHVRVRILPLLREERAPEGVVLVMEDVTEAMRNEDYIRHLGRIIGQSLNEVYFLDPKTLRFTLVNHGAEEKLGYSLMQLRQTAITDLMPGIAPERMHHLIAPLLSGERRDVVFEAVLRSSGGRDYPVEVCLQHFRDEQPPFVLAIVHDISERQRLAGVG
;
A
#
# COMPACT_ATOMS: atom_id res chain seq x y z
N MET A 1 27.83 -2.60 13.22
CA MET A 1 28.69 -3.78 13.40
C MET A 1 29.26 -4.14 12.04
N SER A 2 30.58 -4.20 11.93
CA SER A 2 31.31 -4.49 10.70
C SER A 2 31.38 -5.98 10.39
N GLY A 3 31.05 -6.34 9.14
CA GLY A 3 31.66 -7.44 8.38
C GLY A 3 31.16 -8.86 8.64
N THR A 4 30.48 -9.45 7.64
CA THR A 4 30.85 -10.74 7.01
C THR A 4 30.23 -10.83 5.62
N ASP A 5 31.00 -10.46 4.61
CA ASP A 5 30.79 -10.81 3.19
C ASP A 5 31.22 -12.27 2.98
N GLY A 6 30.29 -13.19 3.20
CA GLY A 6 30.42 -14.60 2.82
C GLY A 6 29.08 -15.12 2.31
N PRO A 7 29.04 -15.99 1.28
CA PRO A 7 27.79 -16.56 0.82
C PRO A 7 27.22 -17.46 1.93
N GLU A 8 26.05 -17.11 2.45
CA GLU A 8 25.22 -18.07 3.20
C GLU A 8 24.98 -19.27 2.27
N PRO A 9 25.35 -20.50 2.67
CA PRO A 9 25.18 -21.69 1.84
C PRO A 9 23.72 -21.86 1.38
N ASP A 10 22.77 -21.55 2.27
CA ASP A 10 21.33 -21.67 2.00
C ASP A 10 20.82 -20.77 0.86
N PHE A 11 21.40 -19.57 0.68
CA PHE A 11 21.05 -18.70 -0.45
C PHE A 11 21.60 -19.25 -1.77
N LYS A 12 22.82 -19.78 -1.76
CA LYS A 12 23.43 -20.37 -2.94
C LYS A 12 22.65 -21.62 -3.38
N ASP A 13 22.33 -22.49 -2.44
CA ASP A 13 21.58 -23.73 -2.69
C ASP A 13 20.19 -23.42 -3.26
N LEU A 14 19.53 -22.34 -2.78
CA LEU A 14 18.28 -21.86 -3.35
C LEU A 14 18.42 -21.41 -4.82
N ILE A 15 19.48 -20.69 -5.17
CA ILE A 15 19.73 -20.27 -6.55
C ILE A 15 20.03 -21.46 -7.46
N ASP A 16 20.86 -22.40 -7.00
CA ASP A 16 21.20 -23.61 -7.74
C ASP A 16 19.93 -24.45 -7.99
N TYR A 17 19.06 -24.60 -7.00
CA TYR A 17 17.77 -25.27 -7.14
C TYR A 17 16.84 -24.60 -8.16
N ILE A 18 16.74 -23.26 -8.12
CA ILE A 18 15.90 -22.52 -9.06
C ILE A 18 16.40 -22.73 -10.51
N GLN A 19 17.72 -22.75 -10.70
CA GLN A 19 18.35 -23.03 -11.98
C GLN A 19 18.06 -24.46 -12.46
N GLU A 20 18.18 -25.47 -11.59
CA GLU A 20 17.91 -26.87 -11.94
C GLU A 20 16.43 -27.09 -12.33
N GLN A 21 15.48 -26.50 -11.61
CA GLN A 21 14.05 -26.75 -11.81
C GLN A 21 13.40 -25.97 -12.94
N ARG A 22 13.90 -24.78 -13.29
CA ARG A 22 13.31 -23.93 -14.33
C ARG A 22 14.27 -23.54 -15.45
N GLY A 23 15.53 -23.94 -15.36
CA GLY A 23 16.55 -23.59 -16.35
C GLY A 23 16.80 -22.08 -16.43
N ILE A 24 16.54 -21.35 -15.33
CA ILE A 24 16.78 -19.91 -15.24
C ILE A 24 18.09 -19.73 -14.49
N ASP A 25 19.13 -19.34 -15.23
CA ASP A 25 20.44 -19.12 -14.66
C ASP A 25 20.55 -17.69 -14.10
N PHE A 26 20.68 -17.61 -12.77
CA PHE A 26 20.87 -16.37 -12.04
C PHE A 26 22.35 -16.08 -11.71
N HIS A 27 23.30 -16.91 -12.13
CA HIS A 27 24.73 -16.72 -11.82
C HIS A 27 25.29 -15.40 -12.37
N GLY A 28 24.76 -14.92 -13.49
CA GLY A 28 25.13 -13.62 -14.07
C GLY A 28 24.34 -12.43 -13.53
N TYR A 29 23.41 -12.64 -12.58
CA TYR A 29 22.62 -11.56 -11.97
C TYR A 29 23.32 -10.99 -10.74
N LYS A 30 23.11 -9.69 -10.50
CA LYS A 30 23.60 -9.02 -9.29
C LYS A 30 23.01 -9.67 -8.04
N ARG A 31 23.85 -10.41 -7.32
CA ARG A 31 23.46 -11.19 -6.13
C ARG A 31 22.76 -10.37 -5.06
N THR A 32 23.20 -9.14 -4.81
CA THR A 32 22.60 -8.24 -3.80
C THR A 32 21.15 -7.86 -4.14
N SER A 33 20.88 -7.53 -5.41
CA SER A 33 19.53 -7.19 -5.89
C SER A 33 18.61 -8.41 -5.88
N LEU A 34 19.13 -9.56 -6.32
CA LEU A 34 18.40 -10.82 -6.31
C LEU A 34 18.03 -11.25 -4.89
N ARG A 35 18.99 -11.23 -3.96
CA ARG A 35 18.78 -11.54 -2.54
C ARG A 35 17.69 -10.67 -1.92
N ARG A 36 17.76 -9.35 -2.11
CA ARG A 36 16.76 -8.41 -1.58
C ARG A 36 15.34 -8.70 -2.08
N ARG A 37 15.18 -9.09 -3.35
CA ARG A 37 13.86 -9.42 -3.93
C ARG A 37 13.29 -10.74 -3.39
N ILE A 38 14.16 -11.74 -3.22
CA ILE A 38 13.77 -13.02 -2.64
C ILE A 38 13.37 -12.83 -1.18
N ILE A 39 14.15 -12.08 -0.39
CA ILE A 39 13.80 -11.73 1.01
C ILE A 39 12.44 -11.02 1.06
N ARG A 40 12.21 -10.03 0.18
CA ARG A 40 10.91 -9.35 0.11
C ARG A 40 9.75 -10.30 -0.20
N ARG A 41 9.95 -11.31 -1.07
CA ARG A 41 8.93 -12.33 -1.34
C ARG A 41 8.69 -13.19 -0.10
N MET A 42 9.76 -13.61 0.57
CA MET A 42 9.70 -14.38 1.82
C MET A 42 8.93 -13.63 2.92
N GLU A 43 9.18 -12.33 3.07
CA GLU A 43 8.43 -11.45 4.00
C GLU A 43 6.93 -11.42 3.68
N GLN A 44 6.53 -11.35 2.40
CA GLN A 44 5.12 -11.33 1.99
C GLN A 44 4.35 -12.60 2.38
N ILE A 45 5.05 -13.73 2.47
CA ILE A 45 4.47 -15.03 2.83
C ILE A 45 4.86 -15.49 4.24
N ASN A 46 5.49 -14.60 5.03
CA ASN A 46 5.97 -14.85 6.39
C ASN A 46 6.92 -16.04 6.54
N VAL A 47 7.93 -16.13 5.67
CA VAL A 47 9.03 -17.12 5.78
C VAL A 47 10.31 -16.40 6.20
N GLU A 48 10.98 -16.90 7.24
CA GLU A 48 12.09 -16.21 7.89
C GLU A 48 13.48 -16.60 7.35
N ASP A 49 13.62 -17.79 6.74
CA ASP A 49 14.91 -18.33 6.30
C ASP A 49 14.86 -19.01 4.92
N PHE A 50 16.01 -19.00 4.21
CA PHE A 50 16.11 -19.52 2.84
C PHE A 50 15.90 -21.03 2.74
N ALA A 51 16.23 -21.80 3.78
CA ALA A 51 16.08 -23.26 3.77
C ALA A 51 14.59 -23.66 3.86
N THR A 52 13.83 -22.99 4.74
CA THR A 52 12.37 -23.14 4.84
C THR A 52 11.71 -22.67 3.54
N TYR A 53 12.18 -21.58 2.94
CA TYR A 53 11.66 -21.11 1.66
C TYR A 53 11.95 -22.08 0.51
N HIS A 54 13.14 -22.67 0.47
CA HIS A 54 13.50 -23.72 -0.48
C HIS A 54 12.57 -24.95 -0.37
N ALA A 55 12.32 -25.43 0.85
CA ALA A 55 11.38 -26.53 1.10
C ALA A 55 9.93 -26.19 0.68
N LEU A 56 9.52 -24.93 0.83
CA LEU A 56 8.22 -24.45 0.36
C LEU A 56 8.13 -24.47 -1.16
N LEU A 57 9.18 -24.07 -1.89
CA LEU A 57 9.23 -24.13 -3.35
C LEU A 57 9.17 -25.57 -3.87
N GLU A 58 9.78 -26.52 -3.17
CA GLU A 58 9.68 -27.95 -3.49
C GLU A 58 8.25 -28.47 -3.32
N ALA A 59 7.55 -28.04 -2.27
CA ALA A 59 6.21 -28.49 -1.96
C ALA A 59 5.10 -27.79 -2.77
N ASN A 60 5.34 -26.54 -3.22
CA ASN A 60 4.32 -25.71 -3.86
C ASN A 60 4.79 -25.13 -5.22
N PRO A 61 4.40 -25.76 -6.34
CA PRO A 61 4.72 -25.26 -7.69
C PRO A 61 4.17 -23.87 -8.02
N GLU A 62 3.09 -23.42 -7.36
CA GLU A 62 2.49 -22.09 -7.59
C GLU A 62 3.35 -20.98 -6.98
N GLU A 63 3.93 -21.21 -5.79
CA GLU A 63 4.83 -20.24 -5.14
C GLU A 63 6.08 -19.98 -5.99
N PHE A 64 6.54 -20.99 -6.72
CA PHE A 64 7.63 -20.83 -7.66
C PHE A 64 7.32 -19.78 -8.74
N ALA A 65 6.10 -19.78 -9.29
CA ALA A 65 5.69 -18.80 -10.30
C ALA A 65 5.68 -17.38 -9.72
N GLU A 66 5.22 -17.24 -8.48
CA GLU A 66 5.18 -15.96 -7.77
C GLU A 66 6.56 -15.42 -7.40
N LEU A 67 7.49 -16.30 -6.99
CA LEU A 67 8.89 -15.95 -6.80
C LEU A 67 9.49 -15.38 -8.08
N LEU A 68 9.27 -16.06 -9.21
CA LEU A 68 9.76 -15.60 -10.50
C LEU A 68 9.15 -14.24 -10.89
N ASN A 69 7.85 -14.02 -10.67
CA ASN A 69 7.21 -12.72 -10.88
C ASN A 69 7.81 -11.61 -10.01
N THR A 70 8.32 -11.95 -8.83
CA THR A 70 8.93 -10.98 -7.91
C THR A 70 10.40 -10.68 -8.26
N VAL A 71 11.11 -11.71 -8.71
CA VAL A 71 12.54 -11.65 -9.05
C VAL A 71 12.75 -11.08 -10.45
N LEU A 72 12.01 -11.56 -11.44
CA LEU A 72 11.98 -11.06 -12.80
C LEU A 72 11.00 -9.89 -12.83
N ILE A 73 11.50 -8.64 -12.80
CA ILE A 73 10.60 -7.48 -12.91
C ILE A 73 10.01 -7.45 -14.33
N ASN A 74 8.79 -7.95 -14.45
CA ASN A 74 8.05 -7.98 -15.71
C ASN A 74 7.26 -6.69 -15.97
N VAL A 75 7.55 -5.60 -15.26
CA VAL A 75 6.86 -4.30 -15.42
C VAL A 75 7.28 -3.67 -16.75
N THR A 76 6.35 -3.67 -17.69
CA THR A 76 6.49 -3.08 -19.03
C THR A 76 5.23 -2.29 -19.38
N ALA A 77 5.39 -1.33 -20.30
CA ALA A 77 4.31 -0.45 -20.75
C ALA A 77 4.50 -0.14 -22.22
N PHE A 78 3.39 0.13 -22.93
CA PHE A 78 3.48 0.60 -24.31
C PHE A 78 4.22 1.93 -24.37
N PHE A 79 5.08 2.10 -25.38
CA PHE A 79 5.86 3.32 -25.58
C PHE A 79 6.62 3.82 -24.32
N ARG A 80 7.09 2.90 -23.46
CA ARG A 80 7.88 3.23 -22.26
C ARG A 80 9.08 4.12 -22.64
N ASP A 81 9.23 5.25 -21.97
CA ASP A 81 10.11 6.37 -22.34
C ASP A 81 9.79 6.97 -23.72
N PRO A 82 8.70 7.75 -23.85
CA PRO A 82 8.21 8.25 -25.15
C PRO A 82 9.25 9.00 -25.98
N GLU A 83 10.19 9.72 -25.34
CA GLU A 83 11.28 10.42 -26.02
C GLU A 83 12.17 9.47 -26.84
N THR A 84 12.48 8.27 -26.32
CA THR A 84 13.28 7.26 -27.03
C THR A 84 12.54 6.74 -28.27
N TRP A 85 11.23 6.50 -28.15
CA TRP A 85 10.40 6.07 -29.29
C TRP A 85 10.30 7.16 -30.36
N ALA A 86 10.24 8.43 -29.98
CA ALA A 86 10.25 9.54 -30.92
C ALA A 86 11.56 9.59 -31.74
N VAL A 87 12.72 9.31 -31.12
CA VAL A 87 14.00 9.21 -31.84
C VAL A 87 14.02 7.99 -32.76
N LEU A 88 13.54 6.82 -32.30
CA LEU A 88 13.41 5.64 -33.15
C LEU A 88 12.53 5.92 -34.37
N GLN A 89 11.39 6.61 -34.18
CA GLN A 89 10.46 6.99 -35.25
C GLN A 89 11.09 7.97 -36.25
N ARG A 90 11.85 8.95 -35.77
CA ARG A 90 12.39 10.04 -36.59
C ARG A 90 13.66 9.63 -37.34
N GLU A 91 14.53 8.85 -36.71
CA GLU A 91 15.91 8.67 -37.20
C GLU A 91 16.24 7.23 -37.58
N VAL A 92 15.79 6.24 -36.80
CA VAL A 92 16.21 4.85 -36.98
C VAL A 92 15.31 4.12 -37.98
N VAL A 93 14.00 4.11 -37.74
CA VAL A 93 13.04 3.36 -38.54
C VAL A 93 12.97 3.84 -40.00
N PRO A 94 12.97 5.15 -40.31
CA PRO A 94 13.02 5.61 -41.69
C PRO A 94 14.26 5.10 -42.44
N ARG A 95 15.43 5.05 -41.78
CA ARG A 95 16.67 4.54 -42.38
C ARG A 95 16.61 3.04 -42.64
N ILE A 96 16.02 2.25 -41.74
CA ILE A 96 15.81 0.81 -41.92
C ILE A 96 14.83 0.54 -43.06
N VAL A 97 13.74 1.31 -43.14
CA VAL A 97 12.75 1.19 -44.22
C VAL A 97 13.37 1.56 -45.57
N GLU A 98 14.20 2.60 -45.62
CA GLU A 98 14.89 2.99 -46.86
C GLU A 98 15.93 1.94 -47.30
N TRP A 99 16.68 1.38 -46.35
CA TRP A 99 17.56 0.24 -46.60
C TRP A 99 16.80 -0.97 -47.15
N HIS A 100 15.60 -1.26 -46.63
CA HIS A 100 14.74 -2.32 -47.15
C HIS A 100 14.30 -2.05 -48.59
N ARG A 101 13.84 -0.83 -48.90
CA ARG A 101 13.41 -0.43 -50.25
C ARG A 101 14.53 -0.53 -51.28
N THR A 102 15.76 -0.18 -50.89
CA THR A 102 16.93 -0.19 -51.78
C THR A 102 17.55 -1.57 -51.94
N SER A 103 17.62 -2.36 -50.87
CA SER A 103 18.23 -3.70 -50.91
C SER A 103 17.28 -4.82 -51.34
N GLY A 104 15.96 -4.63 -51.18
CA GLY A 104 14.95 -5.67 -51.38
C GLY A 104 14.97 -6.77 -50.31
N THR A 105 15.74 -6.61 -49.23
CA THR A 105 15.89 -7.62 -48.18
C THR A 105 14.96 -7.36 -47.00
N GLY A 106 14.37 -8.41 -46.41
CA GLY A 106 13.39 -8.24 -45.32
C GLY A 106 13.97 -7.62 -44.05
N ILE A 107 13.14 -6.85 -43.34
CA ILE A 107 13.49 -6.21 -42.08
C ILE A 107 13.35 -7.22 -40.93
N ARG A 108 14.38 -7.34 -40.11
CA ARG A 108 14.37 -8.14 -38.89
C ARG A 108 14.60 -7.24 -37.68
N VAL A 109 13.71 -7.33 -36.70
CA VAL A 109 13.81 -6.58 -35.43
C VAL A 109 13.78 -7.58 -34.30
N TRP A 110 14.56 -7.35 -33.24
CA TRP A 110 14.58 -8.21 -32.06
C TRP A 110 14.34 -7.38 -30.80
N SER A 111 13.27 -7.66 -30.08
CA SER A 111 13.02 -7.18 -28.71
C SER A 111 13.44 -8.27 -27.73
N ALA A 112 14.50 -8.01 -26.97
CA ALA A 112 15.08 -8.91 -25.99
C ALA A 112 14.68 -8.47 -24.57
N GLY A 113 14.02 -9.36 -23.81
CA GLY A 113 13.38 -9.02 -22.54
C GLY A 113 11.99 -8.40 -22.76
N CYS A 114 11.16 -9.04 -23.58
CA CYS A 114 9.90 -8.44 -24.04
C CYS A 114 8.73 -8.47 -23.05
N ALA A 115 8.86 -9.17 -21.92
CA ALA A 115 7.84 -9.35 -20.89
C ALA A 115 6.46 -9.68 -21.49
N SER A 116 5.40 -8.94 -21.11
CA SER A 116 4.02 -9.15 -21.58
C SER A 116 3.70 -8.54 -22.96
N GLY A 117 4.73 -8.18 -23.75
CA GLY A 117 4.62 -7.92 -25.20
C GLY A 117 4.38 -6.47 -25.61
N GLN A 118 4.29 -5.52 -24.69
CA GLN A 118 4.00 -4.11 -24.98
C GLN A 118 5.12 -3.47 -25.83
N GLU A 119 6.38 -3.80 -25.59
CA GLU A 119 7.52 -3.31 -26.37
C GLU A 119 7.52 -3.80 -27.83
N PRO A 120 7.44 -5.11 -28.13
CA PRO A 120 7.42 -5.59 -29.52
C PRO A 120 6.17 -5.12 -30.28
N TYR A 121 5.03 -4.93 -29.60
CA TYR A 121 3.85 -4.36 -30.25
C TYR A 121 3.97 -2.84 -30.48
N SER A 122 4.65 -2.10 -29.61
CA SER A 122 5.01 -0.70 -29.87
C SER A 122 5.90 -0.58 -31.11
N LEU A 123 6.88 -1.46 -31.26
CA LEU A 123 7.70 -1.57 -32.48
C LEU A 123 6.85 -1.92 -33.71
N ALA A 124 5.93 -2.88 -33.59
CA ALA A 124 5.07 -3.29 -34.69
C ALA A 124 4.21 -2.13 -35.21
N MET A 125 3.60 -1.35 -34.32
CA MET A 125 2.84 -0.15 -34.67
C MET A 125 3.72 0.90 -35.34
N LEU A 126 4.91 1.15 -34.81
CA LEU A 126 5.84 2.15 -35.33
C LEU A 126 6.36 1.80 -36.74
N PHE A 127 6.67 0.53 -37.00
CA PHE A 127 7.03 0.07 -38.34
C PHE A 127 5.84 0.02 -39.29
N ALA A 128 4.64 -0.32 -38.81
CA ALA A 128 3.42 -0.27 -39.62
C ALA A 128 3.12 1.14 -40.12
N GLU A 129 3.25 2.15 -39.27
CA GLU A 129 3.10 3.54 -39.69
C GLU A 129 4.14 3.95 -40.75
N ALA A 130 5.41 3.55 -40.57
CA ALA A 130 6.48 3.89 -41.50
C ALA A 130 6.40 3.16 -42.86
N LEU A 131 5.81 1.96 -42.89
CA LEU A 131 5.68 1.12 -44.10
C LEU A 131 4.34 1.31 -44.83
N GLY A 132 3.41 2.10 -44.29
CA GLY A 132 2.12 2.41 -44.91
C GLY A 132 0.98 1.46 -44.53
N GLY A 133 1.06 0.81 -43.36
CA GLY A 133 -0.01 0.03 -42.75
C GLY A 133 0.37 -1.41 -42.38
N PRO A 134 -0.53 -2.14 -41.65
CA PRO A 134 -0.27 -3.49 -41.15
C PRO A 134 0.09 -4.52 -42.22
N GLU A 135 -0.56 -4.46 -43.38
CA GLU A 135 -0.29 -5.40 -44.48
C GLU A 135 1.12 -5.20 -45.07
N ALA A 136 1.52 -3.95 -45.29
CA ALA A 136 2.84 -3.62 -45.82
C ALA A 136 3.93 -4.02 -44.84
N PHE A 137 3.73 -3.73 -43.54
CA PHE A 137 4.60 -4.20 -42.47
C PHE A 137 4.77 -5.71 -42.47
N CYS A 138 3.68 -6.46 -42.53
CA CYS A 138 3.74 -7.92 -42.47
C CYS A 138 4.44 -8.61 -43.64
N ARG A 139 4.48 -7.95 -44.81
CA ARG A 139 5.26 -8.41 -45.96
C ARG A 139 6.74 -8.08 -45.85
N ALA A 140 7.06 -6.91 -45.28
CA ALA A 140 8.41 -6.37 -45.26
C ALA A 140 9.23 -6.77 -44.01
N ALA A 141 8.58 -6.97 -42.87
CA ALA A 141 9.24 -7.06 -41.56
C ALA A 141 8.79 -8.25 -40.71
N LYS A 142 9.71 -8.73 -39.86
CA LYS A 142 9.43 -9.67 -38.76
C LYS A 142 10.06 -9.16 -37.48
N ILE A 143 9.29 -9.19 -36.40
CA ILE A 143 9.75 -8.86 -35.05
C ILE A 143 9.90 -10.17 -34.28
N TYR A 144 11.10 -10.43 -33.79
CA TYR A 144 11.38 -11.50 -32.84
C TYR A 144 11.30 -10.89 -31.44
N ALA A 145 10.48 -11.46 -30.58
CA ALA A 145 10.28 -11.00 -29.21
C ALA A 145 10.61 -12.15 -28.29
N THR A 146 11.57 -11.94 -27.38
CA THR A 146 12.06 -13.03 -26.55
C THR A 146 12.16 -12.67 -25.09
N ASP A 147 11.86 -13.65 -24.24
CA ASP A 147 11.95 -13.52 -22.78
C ASP A 147 12.35 -14.87 -22.14
N LEU A 148 12.76 -14.84 -20.88
CA LEU A 148 12.97 -16.02 -20.05
C LEU A 148 11.65 -16.48 -19.40
N ASP A 149 10.73 -15.55 -19.15
CA ASP A 149 9.47 -15.80 -18.45
C ASP A 149 8.33 -16.29 -19.39
N GLU A 150 8.05 -17.60 -19.34
CA GLU A 150 7.02 -18.21 -20.19
C GLU A 150 5.58 -17.71 -19.88
N PRO A 151 5.16 -17.54 -18.61
CA PRO A 151 3.91 -16.84 -18.26
C PRO A 151 3.74 -15.49 -18.95
N SER A 152 4.74 -14.59 -18.88
CA SER A 152 4.67 -13.31 -19.58
C SER A 152 4.57 -13.47 -21.10
N LEU A 153 5.30 -14.42 -21.69
CA LEU A 153 5.20 -14.73 -23.12
C LEU A 153 3.80 -15.24 -23.51
N GLN A 154 3.11 -15.97 -22.64
CA GLN A 154 1.72 -16.39 -22.91
C GLN A 154 0.77 -15.19 -22.96
N LEU A 155 0.90 -14.24 -22.02
CA LEU A 155 0.15 -12.99 -22.04
C LEU A 155 0.46 -12.17 -23.29
N ALA A 156 1.74 -12.05 -23.65
CA ALA A 156 2.19 -11.37 -24.85
C ALA A 156 1.59 -11.99 -26.12
N ARG A 157 1.54 -13.33 -26.20
CA ARG A 157 0.90 -14.05 -27.30
C ARG A 157 -0.60 -13.82 -27.35
N GLN A 158 -1.30 -13.61 -26.24
CA GLN A 158 -2.73 -13.30 -26.22
C GLN A 158 -3.02 -11.88 -26.73
N ALA A 159 -2.06 -10.95 -26.57
CA ALA A 159 -2.12 -9.58 -27.07
C ALA A 159 -3.38 -8.82 -26.61
N THR A 160 -3.82 -9.08 -25.38
CA THR A 160 -5.05 -8.50 -24.81
C THR A 160 -4.75 -7.81 -23.50
N TYR A 161 -5.00 -6.51 -23.44
CA TYR A 161 -4.57 -5.62 -22.36
C TYR A 161 -5.76 -4.93 -21.69
N THR A 162 -5.60 -4.57 -20.42
CA THR A 162 -6.57 -3.77 -19.65
C THR A 162 -6.52 -2.29 -20.07
N GLU A 163 -7.53 -1.50 -19.73
CA GLU A 163 -7.52 -0.05 -20.00
C GLU A 163 -6.31 0.66 -19.36
N ALA A 164 -5.96 0.31 -18.12
CA ALA A 164 -4.81 0.90 -17.42
C ALA A 164 -3.47 0.61 -18.14
N GLU A 165 -3.30 -0.60 -18.69
CA GLU A 165 -2.09 -0.94 -19.46
C GLU A 165 -2.05 -0.22 -20.83
N MET A 166 -3.20 0.24 -21.31
CA MET A 166 -3.33 0.95 -22.58
C MET A 166 -3.12 2.46 -22.46
N ASP A 167 -3.10 3.04 -21.26
CA ASP A 167 -3.04 4.49 -21.00
C ASP A 167 -1.92 5.21 -21.78
N SER A 168 -0.75 4.57 -21.92
CA SER A 168 0.40 5.13 -22.62
C SER A 168 0.34 5.00 -24.15
N VAL A 169 -0.65 4.29 -24.71
CA VAL A 169 -0.85 4.17 -26.16
C VAL A 169 -1.55 5.42 -26.69
N PRO A 170 -0.96 6.14 -27.68
CA PRO A 170 -1.59 7.29 -28.32
C PRO A 170 -3.00 6.96 -28.86
N PRO A 171 -4.00 7.85 -28.69
CA PRO A 171 -5.39 7.58 -29.10
C PRO A 171 -5.54 7.14 -30.56
N ASP A 172 -4.80 7.78 -31.48
CA ASP A 172 -4.84 7.49 -32.91
C ASP A 172 -4.32 6.08 -33.24
N LEU A 173 -3.35 5.57 -32.47
CA LEU A 173 -2.83 4.21 -32.64
C LEU A 173 -3.78 3.20 -31.97
N ARG A 174 -4.33 3.56 -30.81
CA ARG A 174 -5.33 2.73 -30.10
C ARG A 174 -6.53 2.45 -31.00
N GLN A 175 -7.09 3.48 -31.63
CA GLN A 175 -8.26 3.34 -32.52
C GLN A 175 -7.97 2.49 -33.77
N ARG A 176 -6.73 2.52 -34.30
CA ARG A 176 -6.37 1.83 -35.54
C ARG A 176 -5.91 0.39 -35.34
N TYR A 177 -5.29 0.09 -34.20
CA TYR A 177 -4.58 -1.17 -34.00
C TYR A 177 -5.14 -2.04 -32.88
N PHE A 178 -6.15 -1.56 -32.14
CA PHE A 178 -6.80 -2.33 -31.09
C PHE A 178 -8.31 -2.41 -31.30
N GLU A 179 -8.87 -3.56 -30.97
CA GLU A 179 -10.30 -3.82 -30.90
C GLU A 179 -10.71 -3.89 -29.42
N ALA A 180 -11.61 -2.99 -29.01
CA ALA A 180 -12.10 -2.95 -27.63
C ALA A 180 -13.27 -3.94 -27.46
N SER A 181 -13.17 -4.83 -26.48
CA SER A 181 -14.21 -5.80 -26.12
C SER A 181 -14.18 -6.11 -24.62
N ASN A 182 -15.34 -6.03 -23.95
CA ASN A 182 -15.51 -6.38 -22.54
C ASN A 182 -14.50 -5.72 -21.58
N GLY A 183 -14.17 -4.43 -21.79
CA GLY A 183 -13.21 -3.70 -20.96
C GLY A 183 -11.74 -4.11 -21.14
N ARG A 184 -11.43 -4.86 -22.21
CA ARG A 184 -10.07 -5.18 -22.65
C ARG A 184 -9.86 -4.75 -24.09
N SER A 185 -8.63 -4.39 -24.42
CA SER A 185 -8.20 -4.02 -25.77
C SER A 185 -7.33 -5.14 -26.35
N THR A 186 -7.74 -5.72 -27.47
CA THR A 186 -6.99 -6.78 -28.18
C THR A 186 -6.33 -6.22 -29.43
N LEU A 187 -5.04 -6.50 -29.63
CA LEU A 187 -4.32 -6.07 -30.83
C LEU A 187 -4.84 -6.81 -32.08
N ILE A 188 -4.99 -6.08 -33.19
CA ILE A 188 -5.46 -6.66 -34.46
C ILE A 188 -4.59 -7.84 -34.92
N ARG A 189 -5.25 -8.84 -35.52
CA ARG A 189 -4.63 -10.10 -35.92
C ARG A 189 -3.44 -9.93 -36.87
N ASP A 190 -3.50 -8.92 -37.75
CA ASP A 190 -2.45 -8.67 -38.73
C ASP A 190 -1.14 -8.24 -38.09
N LEU A 191 -1.14 -7.37 -37.09
CA LEU A 191 0.09 -7.02 -36.38
C LEU A 191 0.62 -8.21 -35.57
N ARG A 192 -0.28 -8.93 -34.89
CA ARG A 192 0.05 -10.07 -34.03
C ARG A 192 0.80 -11.18 -34.77
N ARG A 193 0.42 -11.52 -36.02
CA ARG A 193 1.07 -12.59 -36.80
C ARG A 193 2.52 -12.27 -37.23
N CYS A 194 2.92 -11.01 -37.10
CA CYS A 194 4.22 -10.50 -37.57
C CYS A 194 5.22 -10.31 -36.41
N VAL A 195 4.76 -10.57 -35.18
CA VAL A 195 5.58 -10.69 -33.97
C VAL A 195 5.68 -12.16 -33.57
N ILE A 196 6.91 -12.65 -33.42
CA ILE A 196 7.23 -14.05 -33.13
C ILE A 196 7.79 -14.12 -31.71
N PHE A 197 7.02 -14.73 -30.80
CA PHE A 197 7.40 -14.89 -29.40
C PHE A 197 8.10 -16.22 -29.13
N GLY A 198 9.29 -16.17 -28.55
CA GLY A 198 10.06 -17.35 -28.19
C GLY A 198 10.77 -17.20 -26.85
N ARG A 199 10.87 -18.29 -26.09
CA ARG A 199 11.71 -18.33 -24.90
C ARG A 199 13.18 -18.31 -25.33
N HIS A 200 13.98 -17.43 -24.74
CA HIS A 200 15.40 -17.29 -25.08
C HIS A 200 16.20 -16.72 -23.91
N ASN A 201 17.31 -17.36 -23.58
CA ASN A 201 18.29 -16.85 -22.64
C ASN A 201 19.40 -16.08 -23.38
N ILE A 202 19.38 -14.75 -23.27
CA ILE A 202 20.35 -13.86 -23.93
C ILE A 202 21.81 -14.14 -23.56
N VAL A 203 22.06 -14.71 -22.37
CA VAL A 203 23.39 -15.01 -21.85
C VAL A 203 23.93 -16.33 -22.40
N HIS A 204 23.08 -17.31 -22.70
CA HIS A 204 23.53 -18.67 -23.03
C HIS A 204 23.14 -19.13 -24.42
N ASP A 205 21.91 -18.84 -24.85
CA ASP A 205 21.39 -19.30 -26.13
C ASP A 205 22.07 -18.57 -27.30
N ALA A 206 22.10 -19.23 -28.46
CA ALA A 206 22.65 -18.64 -29.67
C ALA A 206 21.80 -17.46 -30.15
N PRO A 207 22.39 -16.27 -30.38
CA PRO A 207 21.62 -15.07 -30.69
C PRO A 207 20.95 -15.14 -32.06
N ILE A 208 19.83 -14.44 -32.21
CA ILE A 208 19.12 -14.33 -33.50
C ILE A 208 19.97 -13.47 -34.45
N GLY A 209 20.49 -14.08 -35.52
CA GLY A 209 21.38 -13.39 -36.46
C GLY A 209 20.69 -12.53 -37.52
N HIS A 210 21.46 -11.62 -38.10
CA HIS A 210 21.08 -10.71 -39.20
C HIS A 210 19.91 -9.77 -38.86
N VAL A 211 19.93 -9.18 -37.67
CA VAL A 211 18.91 -8.25 -37.19
C VAL A 211 19.28 -6.80 -37.57
N ASN A 212 18.29 -6.00 -37.99
CA ASN A 212 18.46 -4.59 -38.34
C ASN A 212 18.35 -3.66 -37.13
N LEU A 213 17.47 -3.99 -36.19
CA LEU A 213 17.27 -3.26 -34.94
C LEU A 213 17.12 -4.23 -33.78
N ILE A 214 17.97 -4.10 -32.78
CA ILE A 214 17.80 -4.76 -31.48
C ILE A 214 17.33 -3.73 -30.47
N VAL A 215 16.28 -4.06 -29.73
CA VAL A 215 15.80 -3.33 -28.56
C VAL A 215 16.00 -4.25 -27.37
N CYS A 216 16.90 -3.86 -26.46
CA CYS A 216 17.26 -4.62 -25.27
C CYS A 216 17.23 -3.65 -24.09
N ARG A 217 16.04 -3.34 -23.57
CA ARG A 217 15.85 -2.23 -22.64
C ARG A 217 15.51 -2.73 -21.25
N ASN A 218 16.14 -2.13 -20.24
CA ASN A 218 15.89 -2.43 -18.83
C ASN A 218 16.13 -3.90 -18.46
N LEU A 219 16.99 -4.60 -19.21
CA LEU A 219 17.38 -5.99 -18.97
C LEU A 219 18.79 -6.06 -18.40
N LEU A 220 19.73 -5.29 -18.97
CA LEU A 220 21.14 -5.37 -18.59
C LEU A 220 21.39 -4.88 -17.16
N ILE A 221 20.53 -4.01 -16.65
CA ILE A 221 20.62 -3.45 -15.28
C ILE A 221 20.67 -4.52 -14.18
N TYR A 222 20.15 -5.72 -14.44
CA TYR A 222 20.12 -6.85 -13.51
C TYR A 222 21.39 -7.70 -13.54
N LEU A 223 22.17 -7.59 -14.61
CA LEU A 223 23.33 -8.43 -14.85
C LEU A 223 24.60 -7.81 -14.24
N GLU A 224 25.55 -8.65 -13.86
CA GLU A 224 26.90 -8.23 -13.47
C GLU A 224 27.68 -7.67 -14.68
N ALA A 225 28.68 -6.83 -14.42
CA ALA A 225 29.43 -6.12 -15.45
C ALA A 225 30.07 -7.07 -16.49
N SER A 226 30.60 -8.22 -16.05
CA SER A 226 31.19 -9.25 -16.89
C SER A 226 30.15 -9.91 -17.81
N THR A 227 28.97 -10.23 -17.28
CA THR A 227 27.86 -10.80 -18.06
C THR A 227 27.28 -9.79 -19.05
N GLN A 228 27.22 -8.50 -18.68
CA GLN A 228 26.82 -7.44 -19.62
C GLN A 228 27.77 -7.35 -20.83
N GLU A 229 29.08 -7.45 -20.63
CA GLU A 229 30.05 -7.43 -21.72
C GLU A 229 29.88 -8.60 -22.69
N GLU A 230 29.64 -9.81 -22.17
CA GLU A 230 29.36 -10.99 -22.98
C GLU A 230 28.07 -10.81 -23.81
N VAL A 231 27.00 -10.35 -23.17
CA VAL A 231 25.73 -10.07 -23.84
C VAL A 231 25.90 -9.02 -24.92
N LEU A 232 26.64 -7.93 -24.67
CA LEU A 232 26.90 -6.89 -25.66
C LEU A 232 27.67 -7.42 -26.89
N ALA A 233 28.65 -8.31 -26.69
CA ALA A 233 29.35 -8.96 -27.80
C ALA A 233 28.42 -9.85 -28.63
N ARG A 234 27.50 -10.58 -27.98
CA ARG A 234 26.47 -11.39 -28.65
C ARG A 234 25.47 -10.54 -29.43
N LEU A 235 25.01 -9.43 -28.86
CA LEU A 235 24.12 -8.47 -29.53
C LEU A 235 24.80 -7.81 -30.74
N HIS A 236 26.09 -7.48 -30.62
CA HIS A 236 26.89 -6.97 -31.73
C HIS A 236 26.97 -7.99 -32.88
N TYR A 237 27.17 -9.27 -32.55
CA TYR A 237 27.19 -10.36 -33.54
C TYR A 237 25.83 -10.56 -34.24
N ALA A 238 24.73 -10.40 -33.50
CA ALA A 238 23.36 -10.52 -34.01
C ALA A 238 23.01 -9.45 -35.06
N LEU A 239 23.56 -8.25 -34.91
CA LEU A 239 23.27 -7.11 -35.79
C LEU A 239 23.95 -7.22 -37.15
N VAL A 240 23.24 -6.82 -38.20
CA VAL A 240 23.85 -6.54 -39.51
C VAL A 240 24.77 -5.32 -39.42
N ASP A 241 25.72 -5.22 -40.36
CA ASP A 241 26.62 -4.06 -40.42
C ASP A 241 25.83 -2.77 -40.63
N GLY A 242 26.09 -1.78 -39.78
CA GLY A 242 25.33 -0.53 -39.71
C GLY A 242 23.93 -0.65 -39.11
N GLY A 243 23.55 -1.81 -38.55
CA GLY A 243 22.33 -2.00 -37.77
C GLY A 243 22.35 -1.24 -36.44
N TYR A 244 21.20 -1.20 -35.75
CA TYR A 244 20.99 -0.34 -34.59
C TYR A 244 20.70 -1.13 -33.32
N LEU A 245 21.23 -0.66 -32.20
CA LEU A 245 20.97 -1.17 -30.86
C LEU A 245 20.32 -0.06 -30.02
N CYS A 246 19.19 -0.35 -29.39
CA CYS A 246 18.50 0.54 -28.46
C CYS A 246 18.50 -0.09 -27.06
N LEU A 247 19.05 0.64 -26.10
CA LEU A 247 19.11 0.24 -24.70
C LEU A 247 18.17 1.09 -23.82
N GLY A 248 18.02 0.69 -22.56
CA GLY A 248 17.33 1.45 -21.51
C GLY A 248 18.21 2.59 -20.97
N LYS A 249 17.59 3.66 -20.49
CA LYS A 249 18.29 4.88 -20.01
C LYS A 249 19.36 4.61 -18.94
N ALA A 250 19.09 3.65 -18.06
CA ALA A 250 19.96 3.26 -16.94
C ALA A 250 21.11 2.32 -17.34
N GLU A 251 21.22 1.93 -18.61
CA GLU A 251 22.24 0.99 -19.10
C GLU A 251 23.42 1.80 -19.67
N THR A 252 24.41 2.08 -18.81
CA THR A 252 25.49 3.06 -19.05
C THR A 252 26.79 2.45 -19.58
N GLN A 253 26.93 1.12 -19.58
CA GLN A 253 28.21 0.45 -19.79
C GLN A 253 28.73 0.47 -21.25
N LEU A 254 27.87 0.80 -22.22
CA LEU A 254 28.23 0.89 -23.65
C LEU A 254 29.24 2.00 -23.98
N ALA A 255 29.39 3.02 -23.13
CA ALA A 255 30.32 4.13 -23.36
C ALA A 255 31.81 3.69 -23.44
N ARG A 256 32.14 2.49 -22.92
CA ARG A 256 33.50 1.94 -22.93
C ARG A 256 33.77 0.95 -24.07
N SER A 257 32.75 0.54 -24.83
CA SER A 257 32.87 -0.49 -25.86
C SER A 257 33.17 0.11 -27.24
N ARG A 258 34.18 -0.42 -27.95
CA ARG A 258 34.50 -0.04 -29.34
C ARG A 258 33.57 -0.66 -30.39
N LEU A 259 32.61 -1.50 -29.96
CA LEU A 259 31.70 -2.25 -30.84
C LEU A 259 30.55 -1.41 -31.40
N PHE A 260 30.26 -0.26 -30.79
CA PHE A 260 29.10 0.54 -31.12
C PHE A 260 29.44 2.03 -31.16
N GLU A 261 28.91 2.73 -32.16
CA GLU A 261 28.97 4.18 -32.29
C GLU A 261 27.65 4.78 -31.79
N PRO A 262 27.68 5.78 -30.90
CA PRO A 262 26.44 6.38 -30.44
C PRO A 262 25.75 7.20 -31.53
N LEU A 263 24.48 6.88 -31.81
CA LEU A 263 23.60 7.73 -32.63
C LEU A 263 22.96 8.81 -31.75
N ASP A 264 22.46 8.41 -30.58
CA ASP A 264 21.88 9.29 -29.58
C ASP A 264 22.23 8.77 -28.16
N LEU A 265 23.19 9.44 -27.51
CA LEU A 265 23.66 9.06 -26.18
C LEU A 265 22.60 9.26 -25.09
N ARG A 266 21.75 10.28 -25.24
CA ARG A 266 20.71 10.62 -24.24
C ARG A 266 19.65 9.54 -24.19
N HIS A 267 19.28 9.00 -25.35
CA HIS A 267 18.25 7.97 -25.48
C HIS A 267 18.82 6.55 -25.61
N ARG A 268 20.16 6.40 -25.51
CA ARG A 268 20.89 5.13 -25.55
C ARG A 268 20.65 4.34 -26.83
N ILE A 269 20.73 5.04 -27.97
CA ILE A 269 20.62 4.45 -29.31
C ILE A 269 21.99 4.46 -29.96
N PHE A 270 22.41 3.31 -30.45
CA PHE A 270 23.74 3.08 -31.00
C PHE A 270 23.65 2.39 -32.35
N ARG A 271 24.72 2.52 -33.14
CA ARG A 271 24.91 1.88 -34.43
C ARG A 271 26.10 0.93 -34.36
N LYS A 272 25.97 -0.24 -34.96
CA LYS A 272 27.07 -1.20 -35.08
C LYS A 272 28.21 -0.59 -35.91
N THR A 273 29.43 -0.55 -35.35
CA THR A 273 30.62 -0.14 -36.10
C THR A 273 31.07 -1.29 -37.01
N GLY A 274 31.44 -0.97 -38.25
CA GLY A 274 32.10 -1.94 -39.12
C GLY A 274 33.46 -2.29 -38.52
N SER A 275 33.83 -3.57 -38.53
CA SER A 275 35.18 -3.96 -38.10
C SER A 275 36.23 -3.18 -38.90
N PRO A 276 37.22 -2.53 -38.26
CA PRO A 276 38.38 -2.03 -39.00
C PRO A 276 39.04 -3.23 -39.66
N GLU A 277 39.14 -3.14 -40.98
CA GLU A 277 39.88 -3.96 -41.93
C GLU A 277 40.38 -5.33 -41.43
N ARG A 278 39.81 -6.39 -42.02
CA ARG A 278 40.49 -7.66 -42.19
C ARG A 278 41.80 -7.43 -42.95
N HIS A 279 42.89 -7.12 -42.25
CA HIS A 279 44.22 -7.44 -42.71
C HIS A 279 44.26 -8.94 -42.93
N ARG A 280 44.11 -9.35 -44.19
CA ARG A 280 44.50 -10.68 -44.64
C ARG A 280 45.96 -10.81 -44.26
N SER A 281 46.23 -11.58 -43.20
CA SER A 281 47.52 -12.24 -43.07
C SER A 281 47.76 -12.94 -44.41
N ILE A 282 48.76 -12.48 -45.16
CA ILE A 282 49.39 -13.25 -46.23
C ILE A 282 50.15 -14.37 -45.51
N GLY A 283 49.37 -15.30 -44.94
CA GLY A 283 49.82 -16.60 -44.48
C GLY A 283 49.89 -17.46 -45.72
N GLY A 284 51.13 -17.73 -46.15
CA GLY A 284 51.46 -18.49 -47.34
C GLY A 284 50.67 -19.80 -47.39
N SER A 285 49.75 -19.87 -48.35
CA SER A 285 49.32 -21.15 -48.89
C SER A 285 50.33 -21.52 -49.96
N ILE A 286 51.27 -22.42 -49.63
CA ILE A 286 52.09 -23.12 -50.61
C ILE A 286 51.12 -23.90 -51.50
N SER A 287 50.84 -23.34 -52.67
CA SER A 287 50.25 -24.08 -53.78
C SER A 287 51.42 -24.68 -54.57
N LEU A 288 51.67 -25.97 -54.35
CA LEU A 288 52.56 -26.76 -55.19
C LEU A 288 51.99 -26.82 -56.61
N LEU A 289 52.48 -25.95 -57.49
CA LEU A 289 52.32 -26.08 -58.92
C LEU A 289 53.68 -26.01 -59.63
N ARG A 290 54.07 -27.21 -60.10
CA ARG A 290 54.84 -27.52 -61.31
C ARG A 290 56.29 -27.05 -61.40
N GLY A 291 57.16 -28.05 -61.58
CA GLY A 291 58.52 -27.86 -62.04
C GLY A 291 58.63 -27.36 -63.47
N ALA A 292 59.72 -26.66 -63.72
CA ALA A 292 60.49 -26.65 -64.96
C ALA A 292 61.88 -26.14 -64.61
N GLY A 293 62.90 -26.97 -64.84
CA GLY A 293 64.30 -26.60 -64.63
C GLY A 293 64.77 -25.58 -65.65
N ILE A 294 65.55 -24.60 -65.20
CA ILE A 294 66.37 -23.73 -66.06
C ILE A 294 67.83 -24.03 -65.70
N GLU A 295 68.56 -24.66 -66.61
CA GLU A 295 70.01 -24.87 -66.50
C GLU A 295 70.74 -23.52 -66.55
N ARG A 296 71.68 -23.31 -65.61
CA ARG A 296 72.53 -22.11 -65.51
C ARG A 296 73.80 -22.27 -66.35
N VAL A 297 74.03 -21.34 -67.27
CA VAL A 297 75.33 -21.13 -67.94
C VAL A 297 76.29 -20.42 -66.98
N ALA A 298 77.51 -20.93 -66.81
CA ALA A 298 78.53 -20.34 -65.93
C ALA A 298 79.20 -19.12 -66.59
N VAL A 299 79.20 -17.97 -65.91
CA VAL A 299 79.85 -16.71 -66.33
C VAL A 299 81.26 -16.60 -65.70
N PRO A 300 82.32 -16.19 -66.43
CA PRO A 300 83.66 -16.01 -65.87
C PRO A 300 83.70 -15.01 -64.70
N PRO A 301 84.46 -15.29 -63.61
CA PRO A 301 84.43 -14.48 -62.38
C PRO A 301 84.76 -13.00 -62.57
N ALA A 302 85.71 -12.66 -63.44
CA ALA A 302 86.13 -11.27 -63.67
C ALA A 302 85.07 -10.41 -64.37
N ARG A 303 84.30 -11.01 -65.31
CA ARG A 303 83.16 -10.34 -65.94
C ARG A 303 81.98 -10.21 -65.00
N LEU A 304 81.82 -11.17 -64.09
CA LEU A 304 80.81 -11.12 -63.04
C LEU A 304 81.12 -10.03 -62.02
N GLN A 305 82.37 -9.91 -61.56
CA GLN A 305 82.81 -8.88 -60.61
C GLN A 305 82.65 -7.46 -61.17
N SER A 306 83.07 -7.21 -62.41
CA SER A 306 82.85 -5.92 -63.08
C SER A 306 81.37 -5.60 -63.26
N ALA A 307 80.55 -6.56 -63.72
CA ALA A 307 79.11 -6.37 -63.84
C ALA A 307 78.41 -6.10 -62.49
N ILE A 308 78.88 -6.72 -61.40
CA ILE A 308 78.35 -6.48 -60.04
C ILE A 308 78.68 -5.06 -59.57
N VAL A 309 79.92 -4.61 -59.73
CA VAL A 309 80.35 -3.26 -59.29
C VAL A 309 79.71 -2.17 -60.16
N ASP A 310 79.57 -2.41 -61.47
CA ASP A 310 78.93 -1.50 -62.40
C ASP A 310 77.40 -1.42 -62.22
N GLY A 311 76.79 -2.54 -61.81
CA GLY A 311 75.37 -2.63 -61.47
C GLY A 311 75.03 -2.19 -60.04
N SER A 312 76.03 -1.87 -59.22
CA SER A 312 75.82 -1.43 -57.84
C SER A 312 75.17 -0.04 -57.79
N ALA A 313 74.21 0.13 -56.87
CA ALA A 313 73.65 1.44 -56.54
C ALA A 313 74.59 2.29 -55.67
N ILE A 314 75.59 1.67 -55.03
CA ILE A 314 76.61 2.36 -54.24
C ILE A 314 77.66 2.95 -55.18
N ALA A 315 77.99 4.22 -54.97
CA ALA A 315 79.07 4.89 -55.68
C ALA A 315 80.40 4.44 -55.08
N TYR A 316 81.21 3.73 -55.86
CA TYR A 316 82.53 3.25 -55.45
C TYR A 316 83.65 4.01 -56.16
N LEU A 317 84.61 4.47 -55.36
CA LEU A 317 85.83 5.12 -55.78
C LEU A 317 87.02 4.41 -55.11
N ALA A 318 88.10 4.13 -55.84
CA ALA A 318 89.28 3.52 -55.25
C ALA A 318 90.51 4.38 -55.49
N VAL A 319 91.29 4.61 -54.43
CA VAL A 319 92.54 5.37 -54.45
C VAL A 319 93.70 4.42 -54.17
N ASP A 320 94.72 4.42 -55.02
CA ASP A 320 95.92 3.61 -54.82
C ASP A 320 96.83 4.16 -53.70
N MET A 321 97.95 3.48 -53.45
CA MET A 321 98.87 3.87 -52.36
C MET A 321 99.70 5.12 -52.71
N GLU A 322 99.82 5.46 -54.00
CA GLU A 322 100.42 6.68 -54.52
C GLU A 322 99.45 7.88 -54.53
N GLY A 323 98.22 7.68 -54.04
CA GLY A 323 97.21 8.72 -53.92
C GLY A 323 96.53 9.10 -55.24
N GLN A 324 96.61 8.25 -56.27
CA GLN A 324 95.93 8.43 -57.55
C GLN A 324 94.56 7.73 -57.56
N LEU A 325 93.63 8.27 -58.34
CA LEU A 325 92.33 7.65 -58.58
C LEU A 325 92.51 6.39 -59.45
N ALA A 326 92.45 5.21 -58.85
CA ALA A 326 92.64 3.94 -59.55
C ALA A 326 91.35 3.42 -60.20
N PHE A 327 90.18 3.71 -59.61
CA PHE A 327 88.90 3.20 -60.09
C PHE A 327 87.73 4.10 -59.69
N ALA A 328 86.73 4.23 -60.56
CA ALA A 328 85.43 4.82 -60.25
C ALA A 328 84.32 4.10 -61.03
N ASN A 329 83.34 3.53 -60.32
CA ASN A 329 82.22 2.86 -60.97
C ASN A 329 81.24 3.89 -61.62
N PRO A 330 80.33 3.46 -62.51
CA PRO A 330 79.36 4.36 -63.14
C PRO A 330 78.52 5.17 -62.15
N ALA A 331 78.18 4.60 -60.99
CA ALA A 331 77.44 5.31 -59.94
C ALA A 331 78.27 6.45 -59.31
N ALA A 332 79.55 6.22 -59.02
CA ALA A 332 80.46 7.24 -58.51
C ALA A 332 80.74 8.34 -59.54
N ARG A 333 80.93 7.97 -60.83
CA ARG A 333 81.11 8.96 -61.90
C ARG A 333 79.91 9.89 -62.05
N ARG A 334 78.68 9.36 -61.91
CA ARG A 334 77.45 10.18 -61.92
C ARG A 334 77.25 11.01 -60.66
N LEU A 335 77.50 10.43 -59.48
CA LEU A 335 77.28 11.10 -58.19
C LEU A 335 78.31 12.20 -57.92
N LEU A 336 79.57 11.96 -58.29
CA LEU A 336 80.74 12.79 -57.98
C LEU A 336 81.26 13.60 -59.18
N GLU A 337 80.55 13.54 -60.32
CA GLU A 337 80.85 14.27 -61.57
C GLU A 337 82.28 14.00 -62.12
N LEU A 338 82.73 12.74 -62.07
CA LEU A 338 84.07 12.31 -62.53
C LEU A 338 84.04 11.78 -63.97
N GLY A 339 85.00 12.18 -64.80
CA GLY A 339 85.19 11.70 -66.17
C GLY A 339 86.16 10.52 -66.27
N GLU A 340 86.22 9.85 -67.44
CA GLU A 340 87.22 8.79 -67.69
C GLU A 340 88.66 9.32 -67.72
N ALA A 341 88.84 10.60 -68.04
CA ALA A 341 90.12 11.30 -68.02
C ALA A 341 90.63 11.59 -66.58
N ASP A 342 89.78 11.41 -65.56
CA ASP A 342 90.17 11.63 -64.16
C ASP A 342 90.80 10.39 -63.51
N ILE A 343 90.65 9.22 -64.12
CA ILE A 343 91.31 7.98 -63.67
C ILE A 343 92.81 8.11 -63.91
N GLY A 344 93.61 7.87 -62.87
CA GLY A 344 95.06 8.04 -62.86
C GLY A 344 95.55 9.45 -62.50
N ARG A 345 94.65 10.39 -62.16
CA ARG A 345 95.01 11.70 -61.61
C ARG A 345 95.17 11.64 -60.08
N PRO A 346 95.96 12.55 -59.47
CA PRO A 346 96.07 12.62 -58.03
C PRO A 346 94.71 12.94 -57.41
N PHE A 347 94.26 12.15 -56.43
CA PHE A 347 92.96 12.32 -55.78
C PHE A 347 92.79 13.72 -55.19
N GLN A 348 93.89 14.32 -54.70
CA GLN A 348 93.94 15.69 -54.17
C GLN A 348 93.57 16.78 -55.19
N ASP A 349 93.68 16.51 -56.49
CA ASP A 349 93.37 17.49 -57.54
C ASP A 349 91.89 17.41 -57.96
N LEU A 350 91.13 16.45 -57.41
CA LEU A 350 89.72 16.26 -57.69
C LEU A 350 88.86 17.08 -56.73
N SER A 351 87.75 17.62 -57.23
CA SER A 351 86.79 18.44 -56.48
C SER A 351 86.21 17.72 -55.25
N ILE A 352 86.10 16.39 -55.31
CA ILE A 352 85.59 15.55 -54.23
C ILE A 352 86.56 15.46 -53.03
N SER A 353 87.85 15.69 -53.22
CA SER A 353 88.82 15.59 -52.13
C SER A 353 88.65 16.67 -51.06
N TYR A 354 87.96 17.77 -51.38
CA TYR A 354 87.67 18.89 -50.49
C TYR A 354 86.22 18.91 -49.97
N ARG A 355 85.39 17.94 -50.37
CA ARG A 355 83.96 17.88 -50.03
C ARG A 355 83.56 16.43 -49.71
N PRO A 356 83.22 16.07 -48.46
CA PRO A 356 83.11 16.90 -47.26
C PRO A 356 84.46 17.17 -46.56
N THR A 357 84.51 18.20 -45.69
CA THR A 357 85.70 18.86 -45.11
C THR A 357 86.67 17.95 -44.32
N GLU A 358 86.39 16.66 -44.17
CA GLU A 358 87.22 15.70 -43.42
C GLU A 358 87.63 14.46 -44.22
N LEU A 359 87.25 14.34 -45.51
CA LEU A 359 87.41 13.07 -46.22
C LEU A 359 88.87 12.60 -46.31
N ARG A 360 89.83 13.51 -46.51
CA ARG A 360 91.26 13.18 -46.63
C ARG A 360 91.85 12.64 -45.34
N SER A 361 91.60 13.28 -44.20
CA SER A 361 92.11 12.81 -42.91
C SER A 361 91.54 11.44 -42.56
N ARG A 362 90.32 11.12 -42.99
CA ARG A 362 89.66 9.83 -42.78
C ARG A 362 90.20 8.74 -43.70
N ILE A 363 90.62 9.08 -44.91
CA ILE A 363 91.38 8.18 -45.80
C ILE A 363 92.74 7.85 -45.17
N GLU A 364 93.50 8.85 -44.73
CA GLU A 364 94.79 8.65 -44.08
C GLU A 364 94.64 7.85 -42.77
N GLU A 365 93.59 8.12 -41.98
CA GLU A 365 93.27 7.37 -40.77
C GLU A 365 92.97 5.88 -41.08
N ALA A 366 92.16 5.61 -42.11
CA ALA A 366 91.83 4.25 -42.52
C ALA A 366 93.06 3.47 -43.04
N GLN A 367 93.93 4.14 -43.79
CA GLN A 367 95.20 3.59 -44.28
C GLN A 367 96.19 3.29 -43.14
N GLN A 368 96.39 4.23 -42.20
CA GLN A 368 97.30 4.03 -41.08
C GLN A 368 96.82 2.97 -40.09
N LYS A 369 95.51 2.93 -39.80
CA LYS A 369 94.93 2.00 -38.84
C LYS A 369 94.58 0.63 -39.45
N GLY A 370 94.61 0.51 -40.78
CA GLY A 370 94.26 -0.71 -41.50
C GLY A 370 92.83 -1.20 -41.27
N ARG A 371 91.89 -0.31 -40.92
CA ARG A 371 90.50 -0.63 -40.58
C ARG A 371 89.51 0.31 -41.26
N MET A 372 88.28 -0.16 -41.47
CA MET A 372 87.21 0.65 -42.05
C MET A 372 86.85 1.85 -41.16
N VAL A 373 86.69 3.02 -41.77
CA VAL A 373 86.19 4.24 -41.14
C VAL A 373 84.89 4.64 -41.82
N ARG A 374 83.83 4.88 -41.03
CA ARG A 374 82.50 5.24 -41.52
C ARG A 374 82.13 6.63 -41.06
N LEU A 375 81.59 7.43 -41.98
CA LEU A 375 81.12 8.78 -41.77
C LEU A 375 79.64 8.85 -42.15
N GLU A 376 78.79 9.31 -41.24
CA GLU A 376 77.33 9.31 -41.43
C GLU A 376 76.77 10.74 -41.50
N ASN A 377 75.63 10.89 -42.19
CA ASN A 377 74.88 12.14 -42.29
C ASN A 377 75.67 13.33 -42.84
N LEU A 378 76.66 13.07 -43.70
CA LEU A 378 77.48 14.13 -44.29
C LEU A 378 76.69 14.87 -45.37
N GLU A 379 76.68 16.19 -45.27
CA GLU A 379 75.98 17.03 -46.24
C GLU A 379 76.84 17.24 -47.48
N PHE A 380 76.32 16.81 -48.64
CA PHE A 380 77.01 16.92 -49.91
C PHE A 380 76.22 17.80 -50.88
N HIS A 381 76.83 18.92 -51.27
CA HIS A 381 76.24 19.92 -52.14
C HIS A 381 76.75 19.76 -53.57
N ARG A 382 75.82 19.48 -54.49
CA ARG A 382 76.06 19.50 -55.95
C ARG A 382 75.66 20.86 -56.52
N ALA A 383 76.33 21.29 -57.59
CA ALA A 383 76.04 22.59 -58.20
C ALA A 383 74.63 22.58 -58.83
N GLY A 384 73.67 23.30 -58.21
CA GLY A 384 72.31 23.44 -58.73
C GLY A 384 71.32 22.33 -58.34
N ALA A 385 71.63 21.50 -57.34
CA ALA A 385 70.72 20.48 -56.81
C ALA A 385 70.62 20.56 -55.28
N ASP A 386 69.54 19.98 -54.71
CA ASP A 386 69.33 19.92 -53.27
C ASP A 386 70.47 19.18 -52.54
N PRO A 387 70.80 19.58 -51.30
CA PRO A 387 71.84 18.94 -50.51
C PRO A 387 71.49 17.47 -50.26
N LEU A 388 72.41 16.58 -50.59
CA LEU A 388 72.30 15.16 -50.27
C LEU A 388 72.86 14.89 -48.87
N ARG A 389 72.30 13.90 -48.18
CA ARG A 389 72.94 13.27 -47.02
C ARG A 389 73.63 11.99 -47.50
N LEU A 390 74.94 11.92 -47.31
CA LEU A 390 75.76 10.78 -47.69
C LEU A 390 76.31 10.07 -46.46
N THR A 391 76.34 8.76 -46.53
CA THR A 391 77.20 7.91 -45.69
C THR A 391 78.40 7.49 -46.52
N ILE A 392 79.61 7.75 -46.01
CA ILE A 392 80.87 7.41 -46.68
C ILE A 392 81.58 6.35 -45.86
N GLU A 393 81.86 5.21 -46.48
CA GLU A 393 82.66 4.13 -45.92
C GLU A 393 84.03 4.10 -46.60
N VAL A 394 85.07 4.24 -45.79
CA VAL A 394 86.47 4.22 -46.25
C VAL A 394 87.09 2.91 -45.79
N THR A 395 87.37 2.03 -46.74
CA THR A 395 87.76 0.64 -46.50
C THR A 395 89.13 0.37 -47.14
N PRO A 396 90.19 0.09 -46.36
CA PRO A 396 91.46 -0.38 -46.90
C PRO A 396 91.32 -1.81 -47.43
N LEU A 397 91.81 -2.08 -48.63
CA LEU A 397 91.80 -3.40 -49.26
C LEU A 397 93.21 -3.99 -49.31
N PHE A 398 93.30 -5.27 -48.95
CA PHE A 398 94.56 -6.00 -48.81
C PHE A 398 94.69 -7.09 -49.87
N GLY A 399 95.90 -7.25 -50.42
CA GLY A 399 96.24 -8.27 -51.40
C GLY A 399 96.37 -9.65 -50.77
N GLN A 400 96.64 -10.67 -51.59
CA GLN A 400 96.85 -12.05 -51.10
C GLN A 400 98.13 -12.21 -50.27
N ASP A 401 99.05 -11.26 -50.39
CA ASP A 401 100.29 -11.08 -49.62
C ASP A 401 100.08 -10.33 -48.29
N GLY A 402 98.84 -9.89 -48.00
CA GLY A 402 98.50 -9.13 -46.80
C GLY A 402 98.93 -7.67 -46.82
N GLN A 403 99.51 -7.18 -47.93
CA GLN A 403 99.83 -5.76 -48.08
C GLN A 403 98.61 -4.99 -48.57
N GLN A 404 98.44 -3.77 -48.06
CA GLN A 404 97.39 -2.88 -48.54
C GLN A 404 97.77 -2.38 -49.94
N PHE A 405 96.85 -2.50 -50.91
CA PHE A 405 97.11 -2.11 -52.29
C PHE A 405 96.18 -1.01 -52.80
N VAL A 406 95.00 -0.83 -52.18
CA VAL A 406 94.05 0.21 -52.57
C VAL A 406 93.16 0.58 -51.38
N THR A 407 92.63 1.80 -51.37
CA THR A 407 91.61 2.25 -50.42
C THR A 407 90.30 2.48 -51.17
N LEU A 408 89.26 1.75 -50.82
CA LEU A 408 87.92 1.85 -51.41
C LEU A 408 87.07 2.83 -50.60
N LEU A 409 86.45 3.78 -51.29
CA LEU A 409 85.46 4.70 -50.76
C LEU A 409 84.09 4.32 -51.34
N GLY A 410 83.15 3.95 -50.46
CA GLY A 410 81.75 3.71 -50.80
C GLY A 410 80.89 4.89 -50.36
N PHE A 411 80.13 5.47 -51.28
CA PHE A 411 79.20 6.58 -51.02
C PHE A 411 77.76 6.07 -51.19
N THR A 412 76.97 6.22 -50.14
CA THR A 412 75.55 5.83 -50.11
C THR A 412 74.69 7.06 -49.84
N ASP A 413 73.69 7.30 -50.67
CA ASP A 413 72.69 8.35 -50.44
C ASP A 413 71.69 7.88 -49.37
N THR A 414 71.63 8.61 -48.26
CA THR A 414 70.77 8.32 -47.10
C THR A 414 69.75 9.44 -46.86
N THR A 415 69.56 10.34 -47.82
CA THR A 415 68.69 11.53 -47.68
C THR A 415 67.26 11.19 -47.26
N HIS A 416 66.62 10.23 -47.93
CA HIS A 416 65.25 9.84 -47.61
C HIS A 416 65.12 9.18 -46.22
N ALA A 417 66.10 8.36 -45.84
CA ALA A 417 66.11 7.70 -44.54
C ALA A 417 66.27 8.71 -43.39
N PHE A 418 67.12 9.73 -43.59
CA PHE A 418 67.30 10.83 -42.63
C PHE A 418 66.03 11.67 -42.45
N MET A 419 65.37 12.05 -43.55
CA MET A 419 64.12 12.83 -43.50
C MET A 419 63.00 12.07 -42.79
N LEU A 420 62.83 10.77 -43.08
CA LEU A 420 61.82 9.94 -42.43
C LEU A 420 62.07 9.77 -40.92
N ALA A 421 63.33 9.65 -40.50
CA ALA A 421 63.68 9.58 -39.08
C ALA A 421 63.33 10.88 -38.34
N GLN A 422 63.53 12.03 -38.99
CA GLN A 422 63.17 13.34 -38.43
C GLN A 422 61.64 13.53 -38.33
N GLU A 423 60.89 13.10 -39.33
CA GLU A 423 59.41 13.15 -39.31
C GLU A 423 58.84 12.24 -38.21
N LEU A 424 59.35 11.02 -38.09
CA LEU A 424 58.98 10.08 -37.02
C LEU A 424 59.20 10.68 -35.63
N GLN A 425 60.34 11.35 -35.43
CA GLN A 425 60.63 11.99 -34.15
C GLN A 425 59.64 13.12 -33.83
N GLY A 426 59.29 13.95 -34.82
CA GLY A 426 58.27 14.99 -34.64
C GLY A 426 56.88 14.43 -34.32
N VAL A 427 56.49 13.31 -34.94
CA VAL A 427 55.23 12.62 -34.63
C VAL A 427 55.25 12.02 -33.22
N GLN A 428 56.37 11.47 -32.77
CA GLN A 428 56.52 10.94 -31.42
C GLN A 428 56.36 12.03 -30.35
N GLU A 429 57.03 13.17 -30.52
CA GLU A 429 56.91 14.32 -29.61
C GLU A 429 55.46 14.87 -29.57
N GLY A 430 54.79 14.93 -30.73
CA GLY A 430 53.37 15.30 -30.79
C GLY A 430 52.44 14.29 -30.09
N LEU A 431 52.74 13.00 -30.21
CA LEU A 431 51.97 11.94 -29.55
C LEU A 431 52.12 11.98 -28.02
N GLU A 432 53.33 12.22 -27.50
CA GLU A 432 53.56 12.39 -26.06
C GLU A 432 52.75 13.56 -25.51
N THR A 433 52.74 14.69 -26.22
CA THR A 433 51.97 15.88 -25.82
C THR A 433 50.47 15.57 -25.73
N HIS A 434 49.90 14.86 -26.73
CA HIS A 434 48.49 14.48 -26.70
C HIS A 434 48.16 13.43 -25.63
N ILE A 435 49.10 12.55 -25.29
CA ILE A 435 48.92 11.61 -24.18
C ILE A 435 48.83 12.37 -22.86
N GLU A 436 49.68 13.38 -22.64
CA GLU A 436 49.62 14.23 -21.45
C GLU A 436 48.29 15.03 -21.37
N GLU A 437 47.83 15.61 -22.49
CA GLU A 437 46.53 16.30 -22.56
C GLU A 437 45.37 15.34 -22.24
N LEU A 438 45.40 14.12 -22.78
CA LEU A 438 44.38 13.11 -22.50
C LEU A 438 44.41 12.63 -21.05
N GLN A 439 45.60 12.48 -20.45
CA GLN A 439 45.74 12.14 -19.03
C GLN A 439 45.16 13.23 -18.15
N SER A 440 45.50 14.50 -18.41
CA SER A 440 44.95 15.64 -17.67
C SER A 440 43.42 15.72 -17.80
N ALA A 441 42.87 15.54 -19.01
CA ALA A 441 41.43 15.52 -19.22
C ALA A 441 40.76 14.31 -18.51
N ASN A 442 41.44 13.16 -18.43
CA ASN A 442 40.92 12.00 -17.73
C ASN A 442 40.92 12.21 -16.20
N GLU A 443 41.94 12.84 -15.64
CA GLU A 443 41.98 13.24 -14.22
C GLU A 443 40.87 14.26 -13.88
N GLU A 444 40.60 15.22 -14.78
CA GLU A 444 39.48 16.16 -14.63
C GLU A 444 38.11 15.46 -14.72
N LEU A 445 37.99 14.46 -15.61
CA LEU A 445 36.79 13.62 -15.68
C LEU A 445 36.61 12.73 -14.45
N GLU A 446 37.68 12.18 -13.89
CA GLU A 446 37.62 11.39 -12.66
C GLU A 446 37.17 12.25 -11.48
N THR A 447 37.76 13.44 -11.31
CA THR A 447 37.38 14.38 -10.24
C THR A 447 35.94 14.85 -10.37
N THR A 448 35.49 15.24 -11.56
CA THR A 448 34.07 15.60 -11.77
C THR A 448 33.12 14.44 -11.56
N ASN A 449 33.55 13.21 -11.86
CA ASN A 449 32.76 12.01 -11.59
C ASN A 449 32.69 11.69 -10.08
N GLU A 450 33.77 11.92 -9.32
CA GLU A 450 33.77 11.83 -7.86
C GLU A 450 32.83 12.89 -7.23
N GLU A 451 32.86 14.13 -7.73
CA GLU A 451 31.92 15.18 -7.29
C GLU A 451 30.46 14.84 -7.62
N LEU A 452 30.21 14.30 -8.82
CA LEU A 452 28.88 13.81 -9.21
C LEU A 452 28.42 12.64 -8.35
N GLN A 453 29.33 11.75 -7.97
CA GLN A 453 29.01 10.65 -7.07
C GLN A 453 28.70 11.15 -5.67
N SER A 454 29.49 12.09 -5.13
CA SER A 454 29.25 12.69 -3.82
C SER A 454 27.91 13.43 -3.77
N THR A 455 27.59 14.24 -4.79
CA THR A 455 26.29 14.92 -4.87
C THR A 455 25.13 13.94 -5.04
N ARG A 456 25.34 12.82 -5.71
CA ARG A 456 24.36 11.75 -5.80
C ARG A 456 24.12 11.09 -4.44
N GLU A 457 25.18 10.80 -3.68
CA GLU A 457 25.08 10.24 -2.33
C GLU A 457 24.33 11.23 -1.41
N GLU A 458 24.60 12.53 -1.51
CA GLU A 458 23.88 13.57 -0.75
C GLU A 458 22.39 13.70 -1.17
N LEU A 459 22.08 13.49 -2.46
CA LEU A 459 20.69 13.41 -2.93
C LEU A 459 19.98 12.14 -2.46
N GLU A 460 20.68 11.01 -2.40
CA GLU A 460 20.13 9.76 -1.87
C GLU A 460 19.86 9.89 -0.36
N THR A 461 20.77 10.49 0.43
CA THR A 461 20.53 10.73 1.86
C THR A 461 19.39 11.70 2.12
N THR A 462 19.30 12.82 1.38
CA THR A 462 18.16 13.74 1.52
C THR A 462 16.83 13.10 1.12
N ASN A 463 16.84 12.18 0.16
CA ASN A 463 15.65 11.43 -0.20
C ASN A 463 15.27 10.40 0.88
N GLU A 464 16.24 9.75 1.52
CA GLU A 464 16.02 8.89 2.69
C GLU A 464 15.46 9.67 3.88
N GLU A 465 16.00 10.86 4.16
CA GLU A 465 15.46 11.76 5.20
C GLU A 465 14.01 12.19 4.87
N LEU A 466 13.73 12.57 3.62
CA LEU A 466 12.37 12.90 3.20
C LEU A 466 11.42 11.71 3.34
N GLN A 467 11.86 10.52 2.94
CA GLN A 467 11.06 9.31 3.10
C GLN A 467 10.78 9.02 4.59
N SER A 468 11.79 9.14 5.45
CA SER A 468 11.63 8.99 6.91
C SER A 468 10.65 10.02 7.48
N THR A 469 10.73 11.29 7.06
CA THR A 469 9.75 12.31 7.51
C THR A 469 8.34 12.03 7.01
N ASN A 470 8.21 11.42 5.82
CA ASN A 470 6.91 11.04 5.29
C ASN A 470 6.33 9.85 6.05
N GLU A 471 7.16 8.87 6.42
CA GLU A 471 6.77 7.74 7.29
C GLU A 471 6.36 8.24 8.69
N GLU A 472 7.08 9.21 9.27
CA GLU A 472 6.67 9.87 10.53
C GLU A 472 5.35 10.66 10.38
N LEU A 473 5.12 11.30 9.24
CA LEU A 473 3.85 11.98 8.98
C LEU A 473 2.69 11.00 8.80
N GLU A 474 2.90 9.87 8.14
CA GLU A 474 1.88 8.83 8.01
C GLU A 474 1.53 8.23 9.37
N THR A 475 2.53 7.90 10.19
CA THR A 475 2.29 7.37 11.55
C THR A 475 1.52 8.37 12.43
N THR A 476 1.91 9.65 12.44
CA THR A 476 1.17 10.67 13.20
C THR A 476 -0.27 10.87 12.68
N ASN A 477 -0.51 10.70 11.38
CA ASN A 477 -1.85 10.78 10.80
C ASN A 477 -2.70 9.55 11.18
N GLU A 478 -2.09 8.36 11.22
CA GLU A 478 -2.73 7.13 11.70
C GLU A 478 -3.12 7.26 13.19
N GLU A 479 -2.22 7.78 14.03
CA GLU A 479 -2.49 8.06 15.45
C GLU A 479 -3.60 9.10 15.63
N LEU A 480 -3.61 10.17 14.82
CA LEU A 480 -4.67 11.17 14.85
C LEU A 480 -6.02 10.59 14.41
N ARG A 481 -6.04 9.72 13.40
CA ARG A 481 -7.26 9.01 13.00
C ARG A 481 -7.77 8.11 14.11
N SER A 482 -6.89 7.31 14.70
CA SER A 482 -7.24 6.41 15.80
C SER A 482 -7.80 7.17 17.01
N THR A 483 -7.15 8.25 17.44
CA THR A 483 -7.64 9.09 18.54
C THR A 483 -8.98 9.76 18.22
N ASN A 484 -9.21 10.13 16.96
CA ASN A 484 -10.51 10.67 16.55
C ASN A 484 -11.62 9.61 16.58
N GLU A 485 -11.33 8.37 16.13
CA GLU A 485 -12.26 7.24 16.25
C GLU A 485 -12.60 6.92 17.71
N GLU A 486 -11.60 6.91 18.60
CA GLU A 486 -11.82 6.72 20.04
C GLU A 486 -12.69 7.85 20.63
N LEU A 487 -12.46 9.10 20.23
CA LEU A 487 -13.27 10.24 20.65
C LEU A 487 -14.71 10.13 20.15
N GLU A 488 -14.94 9.69 18.91
CA GLU A 488 -16.28 9.47 18.39
C GLU A 488 -17.03 8.38 19.16
N VAL A 489 -16.36 7.27 19.48
CA VAL A 489 -16.93 6.19 20.30
C VAL A 489 -17.28 6.70 21.71
N ALA A 490 -16.36 7.42 22.35
CA ALA A 490 -16.60 8.00 23.67
C ALA A 490 -17.78 9.00 23.66
N ASN A 491 -17.89 9.80 22.60
CA ASN A 491 -18.97 10.77 22.45
C ASN A 491 -20.33 10.08 22.20
N ALA A 492 -20.35 9.01 21.41
CA ALA A 492 -21.54 8.18 21.21
C ALA A 492 -22.02 7.54 22.52
N GLU A 493 -21.09 7.02 23.33
CA GLU A 493 -21.40 6.44 24.63
C GLU A 493 -21.95 7.49 25.62
N LEU A 494 -21.33 8.68 25.67
CA LEU A 494 -21.83 9.80 26.48
C LEU A 494 -23.24 10.23 26.07
N ARG A 495 -23.53 10.26 24.76
CA ARG A 495 -24.88 10.55 24.25
C ARG A 495 -25.89 9.49 24.70
N ARG A 496 -25.54 8.20 24.58
CA ARG A 496 -26.38 7.09 25.05
C ARG A 496 -26.69 7.21 26.54
N GLN A 497 -25.68 7.46 27.39
CA GLN A 497 -25.88 7.65 28.82
C GLN A 497 -26.76 8.87 29.13
N SER A 498 -26.60 9.96 28.39
CA SER A 498 -27.44 11.15 28.53
C SER A 498 -28.90 10.87 28.15
N GLU A 499 -29.15 10.09 27.10
CA GLU A 499 -30.50 9.68 26.68
C GLU A 499 -31.15 8.77 27.72
N GLU A 500 -30.42 7.77 28.22
CA GLU A 500 -30.90 6.86 29.27
C GLU A 500 -31.24 7.61 30.56
N ALA A 501 -30.39 8.56 30.96
CA ALA A 501 -30.66 9.42 32.12
C ALA A 501 -31.91 10.29 31.90
N ALA A 502 -32.10 10.82 30.68
CA ALA A 502 -33.29 11.61 30.33
C ALA A 502 -34.56 10.75 30.34
N ASP A 503 -34.51 9.51 29.85
CA ASP A 503 -35.63 8.57 29.89
C ASP A 503 -35.99 8.15 31.31
N PHE A 504 -35.00 7.83 32.13
CA PHE A 504 -35.23 7.51 33.54
C PHE A 504 -35.86 8.67 34.30
N ARG A 505 -35.41 9.91 34.02
CA ARG A 505 -36.02 11.12 34.58
C ARG A 505 -37.46 11.29 34.12
N ARG A 506 -37.75 11.14 32.81
CA ARG A 506 -39.13 11.19 32.28
C ARG A 506 -40.03 10.15 32.94
N TYR A 507 -39.53 8.93 33.12
CA TYR A 507 -40.24 7.84 33.77
C TYR A 507 -40.55 8.16 35.24
N THR A 508 -39.58 8.65 35.99
CA THR A 508 -39.76 9.06 37.40
C THR A 508 -40.78 10.19 37.52
N ASP A 509 -40.70 11.20 36.65
CA ASP A 509 -41.67 12.29 36.61
C ASP A 509 -43.09 11.79 36.30
N ALA A 510 -43.23 10.81 35.39
CA ALA A 510 -44.51 10.20 35.07
C ALA A 510 -45.11 9.45 36.27
N ILE A 511 -44.29 8.69 37.01
CA ILE A 511 -44.71 8.04 38.26
C ILE A 511 -45.20 9.08 39.25
N LEU A 512 -44.40 10.11 39.54
CA LEU A 512 -44.75 11.18 40.49
C LEU A 512 -46.04 11.93 40.10
N ARG A 513 -46.31 12.08 38.79
CA ARG A 513 -47.52 12.74 38.26
C ARG A 513 -48.77 11.88 38.34
N SER A 514 -48.64 10.55 38.28
CA SER A 514 -49.78 9.62 38.31
C SER A 514 -50.28 9.29 39.72
N MET A 515 -49.48 9.57 40.75
CA MET A 515 -49.88 9.34 42.14
C MET A 515 -50.97 10.33 42.59
N GLY A 516 -52.03 9.79 43.19
CA GLY A 516 -53.15 10.56 43.76
C GLY A 516 -52.86 11.22 45.11
N ALA A 517 -51.59 11.35 45.49
CA ALA A 517 -51.13 11.90 46.76
C ALA A 517 -50.03 12.96 46.53
N GLY A 518 -49.95 13.92 47.44
CA GLY A 518 -48.89 14.93 47.49
C GLY A 518 -47.59 14.32 47.96
N ILE A 519 -46.56 14.31 47.14
CA ILE A 519 -45.23 13.89 47.52
C ILE A 519 -44.32 15.10 47.51
N VAL A 520 -43.77 15.39 48.69
CA VAL A 520 -42.81 16.47 48.89
C VAL A 520 -41.56 15.86 49.49
N VAL A 521 -40.43 16.06 48.83
CA VAL A 521 -39.13 15.63 49.33
C VAL A 521 -38.41 16.86 49.86
N LEU A 522 -37.92 16.80 51.09
CA LEU A 522 -37.13 17.84 51.72
C LEU A 522 -35.71 17.32 51.97
N ASP A 523 -34.71 18.19 51.86
CA ASP A 523 -33.34 17.87 52.32
C ASP A 523 -33.18 18.07 53.83
N ARG A 524 -31.95 17.90 54.34
CA ARG A 524 -31.63 18.05 55.76
C ARG A 524 -31.93 19.43 56.34
N ASP A 525 -31.91 20.47 55.52
CA ASP A 525 -32.22 21.84 55.94
C ASP A 525 -33.71 22.17 55.79
N LEU A 526 -34.54 21.14 55.52
CA LEU A 526 -35.98 21.26 55.24
C LEU A 526 -36.30 22.12 54.01
N ARG A 527 -35.37 22.19 53.04
CA ARG A 527 -35.61 22.83 51.74
C ARG A 527 -36.27 21.86 50.79
N VAL A 528 -37.23 22.36 50.02
CA VAL A 528 -37.99 21.54 49.08
C VAL A 528 -37.13 21.10 47.91
N ARG A 529 -36.98 19.79 47.74
CA ARG A 529 -36.26 19.14 46.62
C ARG A 529 -37.21 18.61 45.56
N SER A 530 -38.42 18.23 45.95
CA SER A 530 -39.45 17.74 45.03
C SER A 530 -40.82 18.24 45.46
N TRP A 531 -41.62 18.61 44.47
CA TRP A 531 -42.98 19.13 44.63
C TRP A 531 -43.85 18.59 43.49
N ASN A 532 -44.58 17.50 43.74
CA ASN A 532 -45.32 16.83 42.68
C ASN A 532 -46.64 17.55 42.31
N ARG A 533 -47.24 17.13 41.18
CA ARG A 533 -48.44 17.77 40.59
C ARG A 533 -49.64 17.83 41.54
N TRP A 534 -49.79 16.85 42.43
CA TRP A 534 -50.85 16.89 43.44
C TRP A 534 -50.65 18.09 44.38
N SER A 535 -49.42 18.30 44.87
CA SER A 535 -49.09 19.43 45.74
C SER A 535 -49.31 20.78 45.05
N GLU A 536 -48.98 20.91 43.75
CA GLU A 536 -49.32 22.11 42.96
C GLU A 536 -50.82 22.36 42.89
N ASN A 537 -51.60 21.31 42.59
CA ASN A 537 -53.04 21.42 42.41
C ASN A 537 -53.79 21.68 43.73
N THR A 538 -53.31 21.14 44.84
CA THR A 538 -53.94 21.26 46.16
C THR A 538 -53.56 22.58 46.82
N TRP A 539 -52.28 22.95 46.79
CA TRP A 539 -51.76 24.11 47.53
C TRP A 539 -51.64 25.39 46.69
N GLY A 540 -51.58 25.28 45.36
CA GLY A 540 -51.60 26.42 44.44
C GLY A 540 -50.25 27.04 44.09
N LEU A 541 -49.14 26.49 44.60
CA LEU A 541 -47.77 26.90 44.26
C LEU A 541 -47.15 25.94 43.24
N ARG A 542 -46.46 26.47 42.22
CA ARG A 542 -45.76 25.66 41.21
C ARG A 542 -44.45 25.11 41.76
N ALA A 543 -44.00 23.97 41.25
CA ALA A 543 -42.74 23.35 41.67
C ALA A 543 -41.54 24.30 41.50
N GLU A 544 -41.49 25.06 40.40
CA GLU A 544 -40.42 26.03 40.11
C GLU A 544 -40.34 27.18 41.12
N GLU A 545 -41.44 27.51 41.79
CA GLU A 545 -41.52 28.60 42.78
C GLU A 545 -41.08 28.14 44.17
N VAL A 546 -41.15 26.82 44.44
CA VAL A 546 -41.01 26.24 45.77
C VAL A 546 -39.72 25.45 45.93
N ILE A 547 -39.24 24.81 44.86
CA ILE A 547 -37.97 24.05 44.89
C ILE A 547 -36.83 24.97 45.35
N GLY A 548 -36.01 24.48 46.28
CA GLY A 548 -34.89 25.19 46.91
C GLY A 548 -35.28 26.12 48.07
N HIS A 549 -36.56 26.43 48.26
CA HIS A 549 -37.05 27.25 49.36
C HIS A 549 -37.33 26.42 50.61
N ASP A 550 -37.29 27.06 51.77
CA ASP A 550 -37.60 26.42 53.06
C ASP A 550 -39.08 26.04 53.11
N PHE A 551 -39.40 24.85 53.62
CA PHE A 551 -40.77 24.31 53.62
C PHE A 551 -41.70 24.98 54.66
N LEU A 552 -41.16 25.36 55.83
CA LEU A 552 -41.93 25.88 56.96
C LEU A 552 -42.54 27.29 56.74
N PRO A 553 -41.89 28.22 56.01
CA PRO A 553 -42.44 29.54 55.73
C PRO A 553 -43.42 29.57 54.55
N LEU A 554 -43.65 28.44 53.86
CA LEU A 554 -44.55 28.40 52.71
C LEU A 554 -45.97 28.77 53.13
N ASP A 555 -46.54 29.78 52.47
CA ASP A 555 -47.92 30.20 52.67
C ASP A 555 -48.88 29.28 51.91
N ILE A 556 -49.02 28.07 52.44
CA ILE A 556 -49.93 27.04 51.96
C ILE A 556 -50.99 26.77 53.04
N GLY A 557 -52.21 26.41 52.64
CA GLY A 557 -53.30 26.18 53.59
C GLY A 557 -53.13 24.96 54.52
N LEU A 558 -51.98 24.26 54.48
CA LEU A 558 -51.57 23.24 55.43
C LEU A 558 -50.86 23.92 56.63
N PRO A 559 -51.21 23.61 57.90
CA PRO A 559 -50.54 24.19 59.07
C PRO A 559 -49.17 23.54 59.29
N VAL A 560 -48.20 23.85 58.41
CA VAL A 560 -46.85 23.25 58.35
C VAL A 560 -46.06 23.41 59.64
N GLN A 561 -46.31 24.46 60.43
CA GLN A 561 -45.65 24.69 61.72
C GLN A 561 -45.97 23.58 62.74
N ARG A 562 -47.14 22.93 62.63
CA ARG A 562 -47.49 21.78 63.48
C ARG A 562 -46.70 20.52 63.16
N LEU A 563 -46.13 20.44 61.96
CA LEU A 563 -45.31 19.32 61.50
C LEU A 563 -43.83 19.49 61.83
N HIS A 564 -43.40 20.69 62.26
CA HIS A 564 -41.98 21.01 62.49
C HIS A 564 -41.28 20.00 63.42
N GLN A 565 -41.88 19.70 64.58
CA GLN A 565 -41.31 18.74 65.53
C GLN A 565 -41.28 17.31 64.98
N ASP A 566 -42.29 16.92 64.21
CA ASP A 566 -42.36 15.60 63.59
C ASP A 566 -41.28 15.44 62.49
N LEU A 567 -41.06 16.48 61.69
CA LEU A 567 -40.00 16.52 60.67
C LEU A 567 -38.60 16.36 61.29
N HIS A 568 -38.33 17.09 62.38
CA HIS A 568 -37.04 16.98 63.08
C HIS A 568 -36.82 15.61 63.71
N ARG A 569 -37.83 15.02 64.37
CA ARG A 569 -37.73 13.69 64.97
C ARG A 569 -37.43 12.59 63.96
N VAL A 570 -38.09 12.64 62.78
CA VAL A 570 -37.83 11.67 61.71
C VAL A 570 -36.46 11.89 61.07
N LEU A 571 -36.02 13.14 60.89
CA LEU A 571 -34.70 13.46 60.34
C LEU A 571 -33.55 13.02 61.26
N LEU A 572 -33.74 13.12 62.58
CA LEU A 572 -32.80 12.65 63.60
C LEU A 572 -32.86 11.13 63.84
N SER A 573 -33.71 10.40 63.09
CA SER A 573 -33.99 8.97 63.27
C SER A 573 -34.52 8.59 64.67
N GLU A 574 -35.11 9.54 65.40
CA GLU A 574 -35.76 9.27 66.69
C GLU A 574 -37.09 8.51 66.51
N GLU A 575 -37.78 8.75 65.40
CA GLU A 575 -38.97 8.01 64.99
C GLU A 575 -38.82 7.46 63.55
N PRO A 576 -39.22 6.21 63.27
CA PRO A 576 -39.08 5.61 61.95
C PRO A 576 -40.05 6.19 60.91
N GLN A 577 -41.22 6.67 61.36
CA GLN A 577 -42.18 7.44 60.57
C GLN A 577 -43.18 8.11 61.52
N THR A 578 -43.78 9.22 61.09
CA THR A 578 -44.85 9.88 61.83
C THR A 578 -46.08 10.05 60.94
N LEU A 579 -47.28 9.87 61.50
CA LEU A 579 -48.56 10.08 60.83
C LEU A 579 -49.36 11.16 61.55
N ARG A 580 -49.84 12.16 60.81
CA ARG A 580 -50.69 13.24 61.33
C ARG A 580 -51.89 13.45 60.44
N GLU A 581 -53.05 13.66 61.06
CA GLU A 581 -54.24 14.14 60.36
C GLU A 581 -54.46 15.61 60.74
N LEU A 582 -54.45 16.48 59.73
CA LEU A 582 -54.52 17.91 59.90
C LEU A 582 -55.71 18.47 59.10
N ARG A 583 -56.42 19.42 59.70
CA ARG A 583 -57.37 20.23 58.94
C ARG A 583 -56.58 21.30 58.19
N ALA A 584 -56.76 21.33 56.88
CA ALA A 584 -56.09 22.24 55.97
C ALA A 584 -57.13 22.94 55.07
N THR A 585 -56.66 23.92 54.30
CA THR A 585 -57.46 24.62 53.29
C THR A 585 -56.81 24.43 51.93
N ASP A 586 -57.58 23.98 50.94
CA ASP A 586 -57.06 23.86 49.57
C ASP A 586 -56.92 25.24 48.90
N ARG A 587 -56.32 25.29 47.71
CA ARG A 587 -56.15 26.53 46.92
C ARG A 587 -57.46 27.24 46.56
N ARG A 588 -58.62 26.56 46.67
CA ARG A 588 -59.95 27.12 46.40
C ARG A 588 -60.65 27.62 47.67
N GLY A 589 -59.97 27.58 48.82
CA GLY A 589 -60.54 27.98 50.10
C GLY A 589 -61.43 26.91 50.74
N ARG A 590 -61.46 25.67 50.22
CA ARG A 590 -62.28 24.58 50.76
C ARG A 590 -61.56 23.94 51.96
N PRO A 591 -62.26 23.73 53.09
CA PRO A 591 -61.70 22.98 54.21
C PRO A 591 -61.58 21.50 53.84
N ILE A 592 -60.37 20.97 53.96
CA ILE A 592 -60.02 19.57 53.71
C ILE A 592 -59.33 18.96 54.93
N HIS A 593 -59.44 17.66 55.09
CA HIS A 593 -58.68 16.86 56.05
C HIS A 593 -57.56 16.16 55.30
N VAL A 594 -56.33 16.49 55.65
CA VAL A 594 -55.14 15.93 55.01
C VAL A 594 -54.42 15.03 55.99
N ARG A 595 -54.21 13.79 55.59
CA ARG A 595 -53.34 12.85 56.26
C ARG A 595 -51.93 13.03 55.72
N VAL A 596 -50.99 13.37 56.59
CA VAL A 596 -49.57 13.58 56.27
C VAL A 596 -48.76 12.48 56.92
N ARG A 597 -48.06 11.69 56.10
CA ARG A 597 -47.09 10.68 56.54
C ARG A 597 -45.68 11.19 56.26
N ILE A 598 -44.85 11.23 57.28
CA ILE A 598 -43.46 11.70 57.21
C ILE A 598 -42.55 10.49 57.33
N LEU A 599 -41.65 10.32 56.35
CA LEU A 599 -40.70 9.21 56.26
C LEU A 599 -39.27 9.75 56.06
N PRO A 600 -38.23 9.05 56.53
CA PRO A 600 -36.85 9.43 56.25
C PRO A 600 -36.48 9.09 54.80
N LEU A 601 -35.72 9.97 54.14
CA LEU A 601 -35.08 9.67 52.85
C LEU A 601 -33.69 9.06 53.13
N LEU A 602 -33.55 7.76 52.88
CA LEU A 602 -32.32 7.01 53.14
C LEU A 602 -31.53 6.78 51.83
N ARG A 603 -30.21 6.90 51.92
CA ARG A 603 -29.27 6.51 50.85
C ARG A 603 -28.18 5.63 51.47
N GLU A 604 -28.00 4.43 50.92
CA GLU A 604 -26.89 3.49 51.20
C GLU A 604 -26.38 3.51 52.67
N GLU A 605 -27.27 3.13 53.60
CA GLU A 605 -26.99 2.86 55.02
C GLU A 605 -26.42 4.02 55.88
N ARG A 606 -26.60 5.29 55.48
CA ARG A 606 -26.28 6.47 56.32
C ARG A 606 -27.51 7.17 56.91
N ALA A 607 -27.25 8.05 57.88
CA ALA A 607 -28.25 8.94 58.48
C ALA A 607 -29.10 9.65 57.41
N PRO A 608 -30.39 9.90 57.65
CA PRO A 608 -31.33 10.42 56.64
C PRO A 608 -30.76 11.63 55.88
N GLU A 609 -30.81 11.59 54.55
CA GLU A 609 -30.41 12.70 53.68
C GLU A 609 -31.48 13.79 53.63
N GLY A 610 -32.67 13.46 54.13
CA GLY A 610 -33.82 14.34 54.15
C GLY A 610 -35.06 13.60 54.64
N VAL A 611 -36.24 14.16 54.34
CA VAL A 611 -37.53 13.57 54.69
C VAL A 611 -38.49 13.64 53.51
N VAL A 612 -39.34 12.63 53.39
CA VAL A 612 -40.41 12.53 52.39
C VAL A 612 -41.75 12.69 53.10
N LEU A 613 -42.54 13.65 52.66
CA LEU A 613 -43.91 13.85 53.11
C LEU A 613 -44.85 13.30 52.04
N VAL A 614 -45.73 12.38 52.45
CA VAL A 614 -46.84 11.88 51.64
C VAL A 614 -48.13 12.44 52.21
N MET A 615 -48.88 13.18 51.40
CA MET A 615 -50.08 13.92 51.79
C MET A 615 -51.29 13.39 51.02
N GLU A 616 -52.34 12.99 51.73
CA GLU A 616 -53.57 12.45 51.14
C GLU A 616 -54.78 13.22 51.65
N ASP A 617 -55.69 13.60 50.74
CA ASP A 617 -56.99 14.16 51.13
C ASP A 617 -57.93 13.02 51.56
N VAL A 618 -58.24 12.96 52.85
CA VAL A 618 -59.10 11.94 53.45
C VAL A 618 -60.49 12.48 53.80
N THR A 619 -60.85 13.68 53.33
CA THR A 619 -62.09 14.36 53.69
C THR A 619 -63.33 13.52 53.38
N GLU A 620 -63.41 12.91 52.19
CA GLU A 620 -64.56 12.09 51.81
C GLU A 620 -64.59 10.76 52.55
N ALA A 621 -63.44 10.13 52.76
CA ALA A 621 -63.33 8.90 53.54
C ALA A 621 -63.82 9.10 54.98
N MET A 622 -63.38 10.18 55.64
CA MET A 622 -63.83 10.51 57.01
C MET A 622 -65.33 10.81 57.07
N ARG A 623 -65.88 11.56 56.08
CA ARG A 623 -67.32 11.84 56.02
C ARG A 623 -68.16 10.59 55.85
N ASN A 624 -67.73 9.67 54.99
CA ASN A 624 -68.42 8.40 54.76
C ASN A 624 -68.38 7.53 56.02
N GLU A 625 -67.24 7.46 56.70
CA GLU A 625 -67.12 6.71 57.95
C GLU A 625 -68.02 7.28 59.06
N ASP A 626 -68.04 8.61 59.21
CA ASP A 626 -68.92 9.28 60.18
C ASP A 626 -70.41 9.09 59.84
N TYR A 627 -70.76 9.10 58.55
CA TYR A 627 -72.12 8.85 58.08
C TYR A 627 -72.58 7.41 58.37
N ILE A 628 -71.74 6.40 58.10
CA ILE A 628 -72.02 4.99 58.42
C ILE A 628 -72.19 4.83 59.93
N ARG A 629 -71.30 5.43 60.74
CA ARG A 629 -71.38 5.38 62.20
C ARG A 629 -72.66 6.04 62.74
N HIS A 630 -73.11 7.12 62.10
CA HIS A 630 -74.36 7.79 62.43
C HIS A 630 -75.60 6.93 62.13
N LEU A 631 -75.66 6.32 60.95
CA LEU A 631 -76.75 5.41 60.55
C LEU A 631 -76.85 4.18 61.46
N GLY A 632 -75.72 3.56 61.80
CA GLY A 632 -75.69 2.43 62.73
C GLY A 632 -76.29 2.77 64.11
N ARG A 633 -76.06 3.99 64.60
CA ARG A 633 -76.64 4.47 65.87
C ARG A 633 -78.17 4.63 65.80
N ILE A 634 -78.69 5.18 64.70
CA ILE A 634 -80.13 5.39 64.51
C ILE A 634 -80.87 4.04 64.47
N ILE A 635 -80.37 3.07 63.69
CA ILE A 635 -81.00 1.74 63.57
C ILE A 635 -80.96 1.01 64.92
N GLY A 636 -79.85 1.11 65.65
CA GLY A 636 -79.69 0.49 66.96
C GLY A 636 -80.70 0.96 68.02
N GLN A 637 -81.15 2.23 67.96
CA GLN A 637 -82.05 2.86 68.94
C GLN A 637 -83.54 2.88 68.51
N SER A 638 -83.90 2.26 67.37
CA SER A 638 -85.28 2.23 66.88
C SER A 638 -86.22 1.44 67.81
N LEU A 639 -87.47 1.92 67.99
CA LEU A 639 -88.53 1.24 68.76
C LEU A 639 -89.13 0.02 68.04
N ASN A 640 -88.99 -0.04 66.71
CA ASN A 640 -89.38 -1.23 65.94
C ASN A 640 -88.33 -2.31 66.10
N GLU A 641 -88.75 -3.56 66.03
CA GLU A 641 -87.85 -4.70 66.16
C GLU A 641 -87.20 -4.96 64.81
N VAL A 642 -85.88 -4.82 64.74
CA VAL A 642 -85.12 -5.00 63.50
C VAL A 642 -84.16 -6.17 63.67
N TYR A 643 -84.33 -7.18 62.82
CA TYR A 643 -83.51 -8.38 62.83
C TYR A 643 -82.75 -8.52 61.51
N PHE A 644 -81.49 -8.90 61.61
CA PHE A 644 -80.70 -9.38 60.50
C PHE A 644 -80.64 -10.89 60.64
N LEU A 645 -81.04 -11.61 59.60
CA LEU A 645 -81.14 -13.06 59.60
C LEU A 645 -80.24 -13.66 58.52
N ASP A 646 -79.67 -14.82 58.80
CA ASP A 646 -79.00 -15.62 57.78
C ASP A 646 -80.06 -16.17 56.79
N PRO A 647 -79.89 -15.98 55.47
CA PRO A 647 -80.92 -16.30 54.48
C PRO A 647 -81.18 -17.81 54.34
N LYS A 648 -80.25 -18.67 54.78
CA LYS A 648 -80.37 -20.13 54.68
C LYS A 648 -80.97 -20.74 55.94
N THR A 649 -80.59 -20.22 57.10
CA THR A 649 -80.93 -20.82 58.40
C THR A 649 -82.00 -20.04 59.16
N LEU A 650 -82.29 -18.79 58.75
CA LEU A 650 -83.18 -17.85 59.43
C LEU A 650 -82.82 -17.61 60.91
N ARG A 651 -81.56 -17.82 61.26
CA ARG A 651 -81.00 -17.49 62.56
C ARG A 651 -80.60 -16.03 62.59
N PHE A 652 -80.73 -15.41 63.76
CA PHE A 652 -80.33 -14.03 63.98
C PHE A 652 -78.81 -13.88 63.81
N THR A 653 -78.37 -12.90 63.03
CA THR A 653 -76.97 -12.47 62.91
C THR A 653 -76.73 -11.20 63.71
N LEU A 654 -77.69 -10.27 63.68
CA LEU A 654 -77.69 -9.03 64.45
C LEU A 654 -79.15 -8.65 64.78
N VAL A 655 -79.36 -8.01 65.94
CA VAL A 655 -80.65 -7.42 66.30
C VAL A 655 -80.42 -6.02 66.87
N ASN A 656 -81.39 -5.13 66.71
CA ASN A 656 -81.35 -3.83 67.37
C ASN A 656 -81.75 -3.92 68.85
N HIS A 657 -81.55 -2.85 69.61
CA HIS A 657 -81.82 -2.85 71.05
C HIS A 657 -83.32 -3.05 71.37
N GLY A 658 -84.21 -2.44 70.57
CA GLY A 658 -85.67 -2.59 70.74
C GLY A 658 -86.16 -4.03 70.58
N ALA A 659 -85.50 -4.84 69.75
CA ALA A 659 -85.73 -6.28 69.63
C ALA A 659 -85.33 -7.05 70.89
N GLU A 660 -84.15 -6.78 71.46
CA GLU A 660 -83.69 -7.45 72.69
C GLU A 660 -84.63 -7.15 73.88
N GLU A 661 -85.08 -5.90 74.01
CA GLU A 661 -86.01 -5.49 75.08
C GLU A 661 -87.39 -6.16 74.94
N LYS A 662 -87.98 -6.16 73.74
CA LYS A 662 -89.33 -6.69 73.51
C LYS A 662 -89.39 -8.22 73.51
N LEU A 663 -88.40 -8.88 72.93
CA LEU A 663 -88.31 -10.34 72.96
C LEU A 663 -87.83 -10.85 74.33
N GLY A 664 -87.08 -10.03 75.09
CA GLY A 664 -86.54 -10.40 76.39
C GLY A 664 -85.38 -11.41 76.31
N TYR A 665 -84.68 -11.46 75.17
CA TYR A 665 -83.50 -12.28 74.94
C TYR A 665 -82.30 -11.40 74.55
N SER A 666 -81.11 -11.77 75.01
CA SER A 666 -79.87 -11.14 74.54
C SER A 666 -79.52 -11.59 73.11
N LEU A 667 -78.76 -10.79 72.37
CA LEU A 667 -78.25 -11.14 71.04
C LEU A 667 -77.53 -12.50 71.04
N MET A 668 -76.77 -12.83 72.08
CA MET A 668 -76.09 -14.14 72.17
C MET A 668 -77.06 -15.32 72.22
N GLN A 669 -78.20 -15.17 72.92
CA GLN A 669 -79.26 -16.18 72.93
C GLN A 669 -79.98 -16.23 71.59
N LEU A 670 -80.31 -15.06 71.01
CA LEU A 670 -81.01 -14.96 69.74
C LEU A 670 -80.22 -15.55 68.58
N ARG A 671 -78.88 -15.41 68.54
CA ARG A 671 -78.04 -16.02 67.49
C ARG A 671 -78.10 -17.55 67.44
N GLN A 672 -78.54 -18.21 68.53
CA GLN A 672 -78.69 -19.66 68.60
C GLN A 672 -80.10 -20.14 68.23
N THR A 673 -81.07 -19.24 68.15
CA THR A 673 -82.47 -19.51 67.81
C THR A 673 -82.78 -19.13 66.36
N ALA A 674 -83.67 -19.85 65.70
CA ALA A 674 -84.26 -19.40 64.44
C ALA A 674 -85.49 -18.53 64.71
N ILE A 675 -85.81 -17.58 63.83
CA ILE A 675 -86.99 -16.72 64.00
C ILE A 675 -88.30 -17.51 64.13
N THR A 676 -88.37 -18.70 63.52
CA THR A 676 -89.52 -19.62 63.60
C THR A 676 -89.75 -20.17 65.01
N ASP A 677 -88.69 -20.31 65.81
CA ASP A 677 -88.79 -20.80 67.19
C ASP A 677 -89.54 -19.81 68.09
N LEU A 678 -89.55 -18.53 67.71
CA LEU A 678 -90.27 -17.45 68.40
C LEU A 678 -91.69 -17.24 67.85
N MET A 679 -92.10 -17.97 66.81
CA MET A 679 -93.41 -17.84 66.14
C MET A 679 -94.30 -19.08 66.32
N PRO A 680 -95.05 -19.21 67.43
CA PRO A 680 -95.82 -20.43 67.73
C PRO A 680 -96.89 -20.82 66.69
N GLY A 681 -97.28 -19.92 65.79
CA GLY A 681 -98.30 -20.15 64.75
C GLY A 681 -97.75 -20.50 63.36
N ILE A 682 -96.42 -20.54 63.16
CA ILE A 682 -95.81 -20.75 61.84
C ILE A 682 -94.77 -21.87 61.93
N ALA A 683 -95.10 -23.05 61.39
CA ALA A 683 -94.15 -24.15 61.26
C ALA A 683 -92.98 -23.78 60.30
N PRO A 684 -91.77 -24.35 60.49
CA PRO A 684 -90.61 -24.07 59.65
C PRO A 684 -90.88 -24.24 58.16
N GLU A 685 -91.64 -25.27 57.76
CA GLU A 685 -91.97 -25.56 56.36
C GLU A 685 -92.85 -24.44 55.76
N ARG A 686 -93.82 -23.95 56.55
CA ARG A 686 -94.67 -22.82 56.16
C ARG A 686 -93.85 -21.54 56.02
N MET A 687 -92.88 -21.31 56.90
CA MET A 687 -91.96 -20.16 56.80
C MET A 687 -91.13 -20.22 55.51
N HIS A 688 -90.54 -21.38 55.19
CA HIS A 688 -89.77 -21.56 53.96
C HIS A 688 -90.61 -21.27 52.70
N HIS A 689 -91.88 -21.71 52.66
CA HIS A 689 -92.80 -21.38 51.58
C HIS A 689 -93.12 -19.89 51.49
N LEU A 690 -93.30 -19.19 52.62
CA LEU A 690 -93.56 -17.75 52.65
C LEU A 690 -92.38 -16.93 52.11
N ILE A 691 -91.15 -17.33 52.43
CA ILE A 691 -89.94 -16.60 52.04
C ILE A 691 -89.35 -17.06 50.69
N ALA A 692 -89.78 -18.20 50.13
CA ALA A 692 -89.24 -18.70 48.87
C ALA A 692 -89.33 -17.68 47.70
N PRO A 693 -90.41 -16.90 47.53
CA PRO A 693 -90.46 -15.81 46.54
C PRO A 693 -89.42 -14.71 46.82
N LEU A 694 -89.15 -14.42 48.10
CA LEU A 694 -88.16 -13.43 48.55
C LEU A 694 -86.72 -13.93 48.39
N LEU A 695 -86.47 -15.24 48.53
CA LEU A 695 -85.15 -15.86 48.37
C LEU A 695 -84.81 -16.19 46.90
N SER A 696 -85.82 -16.43 46.05
CA SER A 696 -85.67 -16.65 44.60
C SER A 696 -85.58 -15.36 43.80
N GLY A 697 -86.26 -14.30 44.22
CA GLY A 697 -86.13 -12.93 43.71
C GLY A 697 -87.36 -12.47 42.95
N GLU A 698 -88.39 -13.31 42.97
CA GLU A 698 -89.70 -13.06 42.42
C GLU A 698 -90.39 -11.88 43.12
N ARG A 699 -90.14 -11.68 44.42
CA ARG A 699 -90.65 -10.53 45.19
C ARG A 699 -89.53 -9.77 45.89
N ARG A 700 -89.71 -8.45 46.00
CA ARG A 700 -88.76 -7.54 46.68
C ARG A 700 -88.90 -7.57 48.20
N ASP A 701 -90.11 -7.78 48.67
CA ASP A 701 -90.47 -7.88 50.08
C ASP A 701 -91.57 -8.92 50.28
N VAL A 702 -91.62 -9.47 51.49
CA VAL A 702 -92.70 -10.36 51.94
C VAL A 702 -93.21 -9.84 53.28
N VAL A 703 -94.48 -9.47 53.32
CA VAL A 703 -95.17 -8.99 54.52
C VAL A 703 -96.21 -10.02 54.95
N PHE A 704 -96.20 -10.38 56.23
CA PHE A 704 -97.21 -11.27 56.82
C PHE A 704 -97.44 -10.94 58.29
N GLU A 705 -98.64 -11.23 58.77
CA GLU A 705 -98.95 -11.18 60.20
C GLU A 705 -98.57 -12.51 60.87
N ALA A 706 -97.95 -12.42 62.03
CA ALA A 706 -97.57 -13.55 62.86
C ALA A 706 -97.83 -13.22 64.34
N VAL A 707 -97.69 -14.22 65.20
CA VAL A 707 -97.64 -14.01 66.66
C VAL A 707 -96.22 -14.32 67.09
N LEU A 708 -95.60 -13.40 67.83
CA LEU A 708 -94.29 -13.62 68.44
C LEU A 708 -94.43 -13.92 69.94
N ARG A 709 -93.58 -14.79 70.43
CA ARG A 709 -93.47 -15.17 71.84
C ARG A 709 -92.19 -14.62 72.45
N SER A 710 -92.34 -13.82 73.49
CA SER A 710 -91.22 -13.33 74.31
C SER A 710 -90.71 -14.40 75.29
N SER A 711 -89.50 -14.21 75.84
CA SER A 711 -88.90 -15.08 76.85
C SER A 711 -89.74 -15.21 78.13
N GLY A 712 -90.52 -14.17 78.45
CA GLY A 712 -91.48 -14.15 79.56
C GLY A 712 -92.79 -14.90 79.29
N GLY A 713 -92.95 -15.54 78.12
CA GLY A 713 -94.14 -16.30 77.74
C GLY A 713 -95.33 -15.44 77.27
N ARG A 714 -95.12 -14.13 77.04
CA ARG A 714 -96.14 -13.25 76.46
C ARG A 714 -96.15 -13.39 74.94
N ASP A 715 -97.32 -13.74 74.41
CA ASP A 715 -97.62 -13.77 72.98
C ASP A 715 -98.22 -12.43 72.55
N TYR A 716 -97.74 -11.86 71.44
CA TYR A 716 -98.26 -10.62 70.88
C TYR A 716 -98.28 -10.68 69.34
N PRO A 717 -99.33 -10.11 68.71
CA PRO A 717 -99.45 -10.08 67.26
C PRO A 717 -98.49 -9.07 66.65
N VAL A 718 -97.81 -9.47 65.58
CA VAL A 718 -96.87 -8.64 64.85
C VAL A 718 -97.11 -8.69 63.35
N GLU A 719 -96.77 -7.61 62.67
CA GLU A 719 -96.61 -7.57 61.22
C GLU A 719 -95.10 -7.63 60.90
N VAL A 720 -94.69 -8.66 60.16
CA VAL A 720 -93.31 -8.92 59.81
C VAL A 720 -93.11 -8.56 58.35
N CYS A 721 -92.20 -7.63 58.08
CA CYS A 721 -91.76 -7.28 56.74
C CYS A 721 -90.33 -7.80 56.52
N LEU A 722 -90.16 -8.70 55.56
CA LEU A 722 -88.88 -9.30 55.20
C LEU A 722 -88.37 -8.77 53.87
N GLN A 723 -87.09 -8.42 53.82
CA GLN A 723 -86.36 -8.02 52.61
C GLN A 723 -85.04 -8.78 52.53
N HIS A 724 -84.64 -9.23 51.33
CA HIS A 724 -83.41 -9.99 51.15
C HIS A 724 -82.35 -9.17 50.41
N PHE A 725 -81.23 -8.92 51.10
CA PHE A 725 -80.07 -8.20 50.58
C PHE A 725 -79.05 -9.22 50.07
N ARG A 726 -79.15 -9.55 48.77
CA ARG A 726 -78.35 -10.58 48.10
C ARG A 726 -76.97 -10.14 47.68
N ASP A 727 -76.85 -8.85 47.36
CA ASP A 727 -75.64 -8.27 46.79
C ASP A 727 -74.60 -7.93 47.89
N GLU A 728 -75.01 -8.01 49.15
CA GLU A 728 -74.14 -7.83 50.32
C GLU A 728 -73.33 -9.10 50.62
N GLN A 729 -72.12 -8.95 51.14
CA GLN A 729 -71.24 -10.08 51.51
C GLN A 729 -70.91 -10.04 53.02
N PRO A 730 -71.47 -10.94 53.85
CA PRO A 730 -72.40 -12.03 53.51
C PRO A 730 -73.84 -11.55 53.26
N PRO A 731 -74.64 -12.27 52.43
CA PRO A 731 -76.04 -11.91 52.19
C PRO A 731 -76.87 -12.12 53.45
N PHE A 732 -77.86 -11.25 53.67
CA PHE A 732 -78.73 -11.30 54.84
C PHE A 732 -80.18 -10.98 54.51
N VAL A 733 -81.11 -11.47 55.33
CA VAL A 733 -82.53 -11.08 55.30
C VAL A 733 -82.77 -10.07 56.42
N LEU A 734 -83.22 -8.87 56.07
CA LEU A 734 -83.67 -7.86 57.01
C LEU A 734 -85.14 -8.14 57.35
N ALA A 735 -85.44 -8.29 58.64
CA ALA A 735 -86.79 -8.34 59.16
C ALA A 735 -87.08 -7.07 59.94
N ILE A 736 -88.13 -6.34 59.55
CA ILE A 736 -88.68 -5.24 60.35
C ILE A 736 -90.02 -5.72 60.90
N VAL A 737 -90.12 -5.77 62.22
CA VAL A 737 -91.27 -6.33 62.94
C VAL A 737 -91.95 -5.22 63.73
N HIS A 738 -93.25 -5.09 63.48
CA HIS A 738 -94.12 -4.10 64.11
C HIS A 738 -95.13 -4.78 65.02
N ASP A 739 -95.22 -4.36 66.27
CA ASP A 739 -96.27 -4.79 67.20
C ASP A 739 -97.60 -4.17 66.78
N ILE A 740 -98.57 -5.01 66.40
CA ILE A 740 -99.90 -4.59 65.95
C ILE A 740 -100.98 -4.79 67.02
N SER A 741 -100.57 -5.01 68.28
CA SER A 741 -101.48 -5.21 69.42
C SER A 741 -102.50 -4.09 69.61
N GLU A 742 -102.13 -2.84 69.32
CA GLU A 742 -103.07 -1.70 69.37
C GLU A 742 -103.98 -1.65 68.14
N ARG A 743 -103.43 -1.92 66.95
CA ARG A 743 -104.19 -1.96 65.68
C ARG A 743 -105.30 -3.01 65.74
N GLN A 744 -105.00 -4.21 66.23
CA GLN A 744 -106.00 -5.27 66.38
C GLN A 744 -107.04 -4.98 67.47
N ARG A 745 -106.66 -4.31 68.58
CA ARG A 745 -107.62 -3.85 69.60
C ARG A 745 -108.61 -2.84 69.06
N LEU A 746 -108.18 -1.95 68.16
CA LEU A 746 -109.05 -0.94 67.52
C LEU A 746 -109.94 -1.54 66.41
N ALA A 747 -109.46 -2.56 65.70
CA ALA A 747 -110.22 -3.23 64.64
C ALA A 747 -111.31 -4.20 65.16
N GLY A 748 -111.22 -4.67 66.40
CA GLY A 748 -112.20 -5.56 67.04
C GLY A 748 -113.41 -4.87 67.70
N VAL A 749 -113.62 -3.56 67.50
CA VAL A 749 -114.71 -2.75 68.07
C VAL A 749 -115.65 -2.18 66.98
N GLY A 750 -115.64 -2.77 65.78
CA GLY A 750 -116.51 -2.41 64.64
C GLY A 750 -117.55 -3.46 64.32
#